data_AF-A0A2J6SEN6-F1
#
_entry.id   AF-A0A2J6SEN6-F1
#
_cell.length_a   1.000
_cell.length_b   1.000
_cell.length_c   1.000
_cell.angle_alpha   90.00
_cell.angle_beta   90.00
_cell.angle_gamma   90.00
#
_symmetry.space_group_name_H-M   'P 1'
#
loop_
_entity.id
_entity.type
_entity.pdbx_description
1 polymer ?
#
loop_
_entity_poly.entity_id
_entity_poly.type
_entity_poly.pdbx_seq_one_letter_code
_entity_poly.pdbx_strand_id
1 'polypeptide(L)'
;MAVFRSISLASVTVLLAQLNGVQATTFLAPEQDIVLPASGSASEPLEWAGANSPYFAGPNIYGISNAVPDNCVVEQVAYNVRHGSRYPDAGAYAQWTALYAKIQNATFTATGEMAFLQDWQPVLTNSVAQMSQESTTGYKEAYDLGYQVRTRYPKLYAYGTPFISWANLYPRVVQTAQNFVRGFLGQTATNLGLIISINSTGSPQALFDSLSPSDQCPLFVDGNGGTQQVSWNNIYLPPILERIQTMITGDLNFTTTDVNIMPYLCGFESQITGTLSPWCGVFSDAELKQYEYSQDLRYYYGMGPGTDLPSKMMLPYLNALVGMLAQGPGINGTFANGTSFTLPKILTSFMNDGQITELGAATGIWDNTTVLSGTEIPEGYDYISSHFVSMRGTVAFERLNCVVSPAVKARDHVIKARGEVKIDDETVTITICPTQTGPFATYTKPAKSSSTSIITETQVYTITSCAPEITNCPVGKKTSTVVTSKTVIPVEETSASTAWQSWTTSTTLVTASYTVTSCAPTVTGCSVGELTSTIYETVTWCPVTATETGLAATSTGAGAIGNGSGSGSSGTATLSATSSYNRACTNKSKPKLSTALSATGYSSPTTFATGIYNTTSLLSSSTSVPYTHATSILAHSSSTSTSSLPNPTPTSGSTNQTYIRILINDAVYVVPSCQDGPGRSCLMSEYVALVESKVAAAGDLRTRCNVTNTASPTVLKGASFFTNLADSWLAQVAP
;
A
#
# COMPACT_ATOMS: atom_id res chain seq x y z
N MET A 1 -1.26 -70.61 15.83
CA MET A 1 -0.13 -70.54 16.79
C MET A 1 1.13 -70.19 16.01
N ALA A 2 2.10 -69.53 16.65
CA ALA A 2 3.30 -69.01 15.99
C ALA A 2 4.29 -70.11 15.56
N VAL A 3 5.23 -69.75 14.66
CA VAL A 3 6.69 -70.00 14.81
C VAL A 3 7.47 -69.31 13.66
N PHE A 4 8.50 -68.56 14.06
CA PHE A 4 9.71 -68.07 13.35
C PHE A 4 9.88 -68.25 11.83
N ARG A 5 10.39 -67.17 11.19
CA ARG A 5 11.63 -67.22 10.39
C ARG A 5 12.36 -65.87 10.34
N SER A 6 13.68 -65.94 10.15
CA SER A 6 14.66 -64.85 10.22
C SER A 6 15.34 -64.64 8.86
N ILE A 7 16.27 -63.66 8.74
CA ILE A 7 17.25 -63.46 7.63
C ILE A 7 16.64 -62.82 6.35
N SER A 8 17.28 -61.93 5.58
CA SER A 8 18.39 -60.97 5.78
C SER A 8 18.53 -60.07 4.53
N LEU A 9 19.06 -58.85 4.72
CA LEU A 9 19.71 -57.91 3.79
C LEU A 9 19.36 -57.81 2.28
N ALA A 10 19.36 -56.54 1.85
CA ALA A 10 19.84 -55.99 0.57
C ALA A 10 18.91 -55.96 -0.65
N SER A 11 18.35 -54.77 -0.89
CA SER A 11 18.51 -54.06 -2.16
C SER A 11 18.43 -52.55 -1.94
N VAL A 12 19.55 -51.87 -2.13
CA VAL A 12 19.68 -50.40 -2.29
C VAL A 12 19.15 -50.09 -3.70
N THR A 13 18.37 -49.04 -3.97
CA THR A 13 18.91 -47.68 -4.21
C THR A 13 17.80 -46.62 -4.19
N VAL A 14 18.16 -45.43 -3.69
CA VAL A 14 17.36 -44.22 -3.57
C VAL A 14 16.92 -43.64 -4.92
N LEU A 15 15.68 -43.13 -5.01
CA LEU A 15 15.44 -41.90 -5.77
C LEU A 15 14.30 -41.04 -5.17
N LEU A 16 14.72 -39.95 -4.52
CA LEU A 16 14.01 -38.72 -4.15
C LEU A 16 12.50 -38.79 -3.84
N ALA A 17 12.20 -38.82 -2.53
CA ALA A 17 11.14 -38.01 -1.96
C ALA A 17 11.77 -36.86 -1.16
N GLN A 18 11.59 -35.61 -1.61
CA GLN A 18 11.57 -34.34 -0.84
C GLN A 18 11.43 -33.19 -1.85
N LEU A 19 10.26 -32.57 -1.95
CA LEU A 19 9.87 -31.35 -1.21
C LEU A 19 10.63 -30.10 -1.67
N ASN A 20 10.06 -29.41 -2.67
CA ASN A 20 10.19 -27.97 -2.84
C ASN A 20 8.79 -27.35 -2.84
N GLY A 21 8.10 -27.48 -1.70
CA GLY A 21 6.97 -26.60 -1.41
C GLY A 21 7.54 -25.25 -1.01
N VAL A 22 7.47 -24.27 -1.91
CA VAL A 22 7.83 -22.88 -1.60
C VAL A 22 6.80 -22.35 -0.62
N GLN A 23 7.09 -22.45 0.69
CA GLN A 23 6.29 -21.76 1.70
C GLN A 23 6.58 -20.26 1.57
N ALA A 24 5.62 -19.53 1.00
CA ALA A 24 5.60 -18.08 1.05
C ALA A 24 5.80 -17.64 2.51
N THR A 25 6.71 -16.69 2.74
CA THR A 25 7.02 -16.23 4.10
C THR A 25 5.79 -15.51 4.66
N THR A 26 5.12 -16.13 5.62
CA THR A 26 3.97 -15.53 6.30
C THR A 26 4.46 -14.55 7.35
N PHE A 27 4.36 -13.25 7.07
CA PHE A 27 4.63 -12.21 8.07
C PHE A 27 3.50 -12.16 9.10
N LEU A 28 3.86 -11.91 10.37
CA LEU A 28 2.90 -11.75 11.46
C LEU A 28 2.37 -10.30 11.55
N ALA A 29 3.13 -9.34 11.03
CA ALA A 29 2.68 -7.98 10.87
C ALA A 29 1.72 -7.91 9.66
N PRO A 30 0.51 -7.36 9.80
CA PRO A 30 -0.32 -7.07 8.64
C PRO A 30 0.32 -5.94 7.83
N GLU A 31 0.11 -5.97 6.51
CA GLU A 31 0.52 -4.91 5.58
C GLU A 31 -0.36 -3.66 5.79
N GLN A 32 -1.67 -3.87 5.94
CA GLN A 32 -2.62 -2.86 6.38
C GLN A 32 -2.78 -2.90 7.91
N ASP A 33 -2.17 -1.95 8.62
CA ASP A 33 -2.20 -1.89 10.10
C ASP A 33 -3.25 -0.91 10.68
N ILE A 34 -3.85 -0.05 9.85
CA ILE A 34 -4.98 0.82 10.21
C ILE A 34 -6.27 0.28 9.57
N VAL A 35 -7.38 0.30 10.31
CA VAL A 35 -8.70 -0.05 9.77
C VAL A 35 -9.25 1.15 9.00
N LEU A 36 -9.64 0.93 7.74
CA LEU A 36 -10.30 1.90 6.88
C LEU A 36 -11.76 1.46 6.73
N PRO A 37 -12.73 2.07 7.44
CA PRO A 37 -14.12 1.66 7.37
C PRO A 37 -14.88 2.41 6.26
N ALA A 38 -15.77 1.68 5.59
CA ALA A 38 -16.79 2.25 4.70
C ALA A 38 -17.72 3.23 5.41
N SER A 39 -18.25 4.20 4.65
CA SER A 39 -19.36 5.05 5.07
C SER A 39 -20.70 4.49 4.55
N GLY A 40 -21.80 5.22 4.76
CA GLY A 40 -23.09 4.89 4.13
C GLY A 40 -23.16 5.18 2.63
N SER A 41 -22.20 5.95 2.10
CA SER A 41 -22.21 6.51 0.74
C SER A 41 -21.00 6.08 -0.12
N ALA A 42 -19.92 5.62 0.51
CA ALA A 42 -18.67 5.23 -0.12
C ALA A 42 -18.08 3.97 0.54
N SER A 43 -17.52 3.06 -0.25
CA SER A 43 -16.87 1.85 0.26
C SER A 43 -15.52 2.13 0.92
N GLU A 44 -14.67 2.96 0.31
CA GLU A 44 -13.30 3.19 0.80
C GLU A 44 -12.97 4.69 0.95
N PRO A 45 -13.78 5.48 1.69
CA PRO A 45 -13.71 6.94 1.67
C PRO A 45 -12.36 7.52 2.15
N LEU A 46 -11.58 6.75 2.90
CA LEU A 46 -10.30 7.16 3.45
C LEU A 46 -9.12 6.86 2.52
N GLU A 47 -9.24 5.97 1.54
CA GLU A 47 -8.16 5.72 0.56
C GLU A 47 -8.08 6.91 -0.41
N TRP A 48 -9.22 7.35 -0.94
CA TRP A 48 -9.40 8.48 -1.85
C TRP A 48 -9.04 9.88 -1.28
N ALA A 49 -8.69 10.01 0.00
CA ALA A 49 -8.39 11.30 0.62
C ALA A 49 -7.02 11.90 0.23
N GLY A 50 -6.33 11.32 -0.76
CA GLY A 50 -5.05 11.77 -1.28
C GLY A 50 -3.95 11.76 -0.22
N ALA A 51 -3.20 12.85 -0.10
CA ALA A 51 -2.19 12.98 0.96
C ALA A 51 -2.77 13.22 2.38
N ASN A 52 -4.09 13.16 2.54
CA ASN A 52 -4.79 13.27 3.83
C ASN A 52 -5.32 11.93 4.32
N SER A 53 -5.24 10.88 3.48
CA SER A 53 -5.50 9.49 3.83
C SER A 53 -4.58 9.05 4.98
N PRO A 54 -5.09 8.32 5.99
CA PRO A 54 -4.25 7.57 6.92
C PRO A 54 -3.32 6.59 6.18
N TYR A 55 -2.40 5.94 6.88
CA TYR A 55 -1.58 4.93 6.21
C TYR A 55 -2.43 3.80 5.59
N PHE A 56 -2.18 3.54 4.32
CA PHE A 56 -2.69 2.35 3.63
C PHE A 56 -1.63 1.73 2.71
N ALA A 57 -1.70 0.41 2.58
CA ALA A 57 -0.83 -0.38 1.71
C ALA A 57 -1.03 0.02 0.25
N GLY A 58 0.06 0.25 -0.47
CA GLY A 58 -0.01 0.64 -1.88
C GLY A 58 -0.65 -0.48 -2.71
N PRO A 59 -1.55 -0.18 -3.66
CA PRO A 59 -2.11 -1.22 -4.51
C PRO A 59 -1.03 -1.79 -5.43
N ASN A 60 -1.09 -3.10 -5.66
CA ASN A 60 -0.13 -3.81 -6.51
C ASN A 60 -0.43 -3.63 -8.00
N ILE A 61 -0.26 -2.39 -8.51
CA ILE A 61 -0.61 -2.01 -9.88
C ILE A 61 0.13 -2.79 -10.97
N TYR A 62 1.27 -3.41 -10.64
CA TYR A 62 2.08 -4.21 -11.58
C TYR A 62 1.92 -5.74 -11.39
N GLY A 63 1.13 -6.21 -10.42
CA GLY A 63 0.94 -7.64 -10.12
C GLY A 63 2.21 -8.36 -9.61
N ILE A 64 3.18 -7.62 -9.05
CA ILE A 64 4.48 -8.16 -8.60
C ILE A 64 4.42 -8.40 -7.10
N SER A 65 4.80 -9.60 -6.62
CA SER A 65 4.88 -9.83 -5.17
C SER A 65 5.98 -8.99 -4.51
N ASN A 66 5.67 -8.37 -3.38
CA ASN A 66 6.66 -7.68 -2.54
C ASN A 66 7.52 -8.66 -1.69
N ALA A 67 7.23 -9.96 -1.71
CA ALA A 67 8.10 -10.96 -1.11
C ALA A 67 9.51 -10.90 -1.74
N VAL A 68 10.55 -11.26 -0.97
CA VAL A 68 11.92 -11.32 -1.50
C VAL A 68 11.96 -12.41 -2.60
N PRO A 69 12.45 -12.12 -3.82
CA PRO A 69 12.42 -13.11 -4.91
C PRO A 69 13.27 -14.35 -4.60
N ASP A 70 12.90 -15.48 -5.20
CA ASP A 70 13.67 -16.73 -5.08
C ASP A 70 15.12 -16.53 -5.50
N ASN A 71 16.05 -17.17 -4.77
CA ASN A 71 17.50 -17.06 -4.91
C ASN A 71 18.09 -15.66 -4.61
N CYS A 72 17.28 -14.70 -4.12
CA CYS A 72 17.76 -13.41 -3.62
C CYS A 72 17.82 -13.35 -2.09
N VAL A 73 18.75 -12.53 -1.58
CA VAL A 73 18.77 -12.08 -0.19
C VAL A 73 18.84 -10.56 -0.14
N VAL A 74 18.09 -9.95 0.78
CA VAL A 74 18.21 -8.53 1.08
C VAL A 74 19.45 -8.33 1.96
N GLU A 75 20.42 -7.54 1.51
CA GLU A 75 21.66 -7.27 2.26
C GLU A 75 21.66 -5.90 2.96
N GLN A 76 20.83 -4.97 2.48
CA GLN A 76 20.63 -3.62 3.03
C GLN A 76 19.27 -3.08 2.56
N VAL A 77 18.65 -2.19 3.33
CA VAL A 77 17.46 -1.43 2.94
C VAL A 77 17.56 0.03 3.35
N ALA A 78 16.81 0.89 2.66
CA ALA A 78 16.62 2.29 3.03
C ALA A 78 15.14 2.67 2.94
N TYR A 79 14.54 3.05 4.07
CA TYR A 79 13.16 3.50 4.17
C TYR A 79 13.13 5.03 4.27
N ASN A 80 12.53 5.69 3.28
CA ASN A 80 12.26 7.12 3.27
C ASN A 80 10.78 7.30 3.56
N VAL A 81 10.45 7.90 4.70
CA VAL A 81 9.11 7.82 5.28
C VAL A 81 8.59 9.23 5.54
N ARG A 82 7.37 9.53 5.09
CA ARG A 82 6.63 10.71 5.53
C ARG A 82 6.40 10.61 7.05
N HIS A 83 6.21 11.75 7.72
CA HIS A 83 5.58 11.72 9.04
C HIS A 83 4.25 10.93 9.02
N GLY A 84 3.87 10.36 10.15
CA GLY A 84 2.57 9.73 10.35
C GLY A 84 1.41 10.73 10.32
N SER A 85 0.20 10.19 10.54
CA SER A 85 -1.05 10.91 10.72
C SER A 85 -0.91 11.99 11.79
N ARG A 86 -1.53 13.15 11.58
CA ARG A 86 -1.15 14.40 12.26
C ARG A 86 -2.32 15.32 12.56
N TYR A 87 -2.11 16.26 13.47
CA TYR A 87 -2.99 17.40 13.59
C TYR A 87 -2.79 18.41 12.45
N PRO A 88 -3.79 19.24 12.13
CA PRO A 88 -3.66 20.30 11.13
C PRO A 88 -2.60 21.32 11.54
N ASP A 89 -2.05 22.00 10.53
CA ASP A 89 -1.26 23.21 10.75
C ASP A 89 -2.20 24.41 10.93
N ALA A 90 -1.71 25.50 11.53
CA ALA A 90 -2.54 26.64 11.91
C ALA A 90 -3.41 27.21 10.76
N GLY A 91 -2.87 27.27 9.53
CA GLY A 91 -3.62 27.72 8.36
C GLY A 91 -4.77 26.79 7.94
N ALA A 92 -4.61 25.48 8.08
CA ALA A 92 -5.68 24.51 7.82
C ALA A 92 -6.74 24.54 8.93
N TYR A 93 -6.33 24.64 10.19
CA TYR A 93 -7.26 24.76 11.31
C TYR A 93 -8.08 26.07 11.29
N ALA A 94 -7.51 27.15 10.73
CA ALA A 94 -8.25 28.38 10.46
C ALA A 94 -9.39 28.17 9.44
N GLN A 95 -9.21 27.30 8.44
CA GLN A 95 -10.28 26.97 7.49
C GLN A 95 -11.40 26.17 8.17
N TRP A 96 -11.06 25.20 9.03
CA TRP A 96 -12.05 24.40 9.77
C TRP A 96 -12.88 25.26 10.72
N THR A 97 -12.23 26.17 11.46
CA THR A 97 -12.92 27.08 12.39
C THR A 97 -13.73 28.15 11.67
N ALA A 98 -13.33 28.57 10.47
CA ALA A 98 -14.15 29.42 9.60
C ALA A 98 -15.39 28.69 9.06
N LEU A 99 -15.26 27.44 8.61
CA LEU A 99 -16.41 26.61 8.20
C LEU A 99 -17.39 26.40 9.36
N TYR A 100 -16.87 26.09 10.54
CA TYR A 100 -17.67 25.95 11.76
C TYR A 100 -18.42 27.24 12.10
N ALA A 101 -17.74 28.38 12.12
CA ALA A 101 -18.39 29.67 12.36
C ALA A 101 -19.45 30.00 11.30
N LYS A 102 -19.23 29.63 10.03
CA LYS A 102 -20.22 29.80 8.95
C LYS A 102 -21.46 28.94 9.18
N ILE A 103 -21.31 27.68 9.57
CA ILE A 103 -22.43 26.76 9.86
C ILE A 103 -23.20 27.24 11.10
N GLN A 104 -22.52 27.54 12.20
CA GLN A 104 -23.16 27.87 13.48
C GLN A 104 -23.81 29.27 13.52
N ASN A 105 -23.42 30.19 12.62
CA ASN A 105 -24.06 31.49 12.47
C ASN A 105 -25.31 31.46 11.55
N ALA A 106 -25.60 30.34 10.89
CA ALA A 106 -26.71 30.19 9.95
C ALA A 106 -27.96 29.59 10.63
N THR A 107 -29.14 29.95 10.12
CA THR A 107 -30.44 29.37 10.49
C THR A 107 -30.85 28.36 9.42
N PHE A 108 -30.57 27.07 9.65
CA PHE A 108 -30.81 26.01 8.67
C PHE A 108 -31.36 24.71 9.28
N THR A 109 -31.99 23.90 8.44
CA THR A 109 -32.27 22.48 8.67
C THR A 109 -31.57 21.67 7.59
N ALA A 110 -30.68 20.77 8.00
CA ALA A 110 -30.01 19.82 7.12
C ALA A 110 -30.60 18.42 7.28
N THR A 111 -30.53 17.64 6.20
CA THR A 111 -31.13 16.30 6.09
C THR A 111 -30.15 15.31 5.47
N GLY A 112 -30.49 14.02 5.49
CA GLY A 112 -29.66 12.96 4.92
C GLY A 112 -28.25 12.96 5.49
N GLU A 113 -27.27 12.85 4.61
CA GLU A 113 -25.83 12.85 4.87
C GLU A 113 -25.34 14.15 5.54
N MET A 114 -26.08 15.26 5.43
CA MET A 114 -25.75 16.55 6.04
C MET A 114 -26.39 16.77 7.42
N ALA A 115 -27.20 15.82 7.92
CA ALA A 115 -27.97 16.02 9.16
C ALA A 115 -27.10 16.31 10.40
N PHE A 116 -25.84 15.88 10.41
CA PHE A 116 -24.90 16.10 11.52
C PHE A 116 -24.41 17.56 11.65
N LEU A 117 -24.61 18.41 10.64
CA LEU A 117 -24.03 19.77 10.59
C LEU A 117 -24.38 20.64 11.80
N GLN A 118 -25.58 20.46 12.39
CA GLN A 118 -26.02 21.26 13.54
C GLN A 118 -25.16 21.00 14.79
N ASP A 119 -24.75 19.74 15.00
CA ASP A 119 -23.95 19.30 16.15
C ASP A 119 -22.44 19.27 15.85
N TRP A 120 -22.03 19.52 14.59
CA TRP A 120 -20.63 19.45 14.18
C TRP A 120 -19.78 20.59 14.76
N GLN A 121 -18.60 20.22 15.26
CA GLN A 121 -17.54 21.12 15.73
C GLN A 121 -16.15 20.54 15.38
N PRO A 122 -15.12 21.38 15.15
CA PRO A 122 -13.76 20.92 14.91
C PRO A 122 -13.21 20.06 16.07
N VAL A 123 -12.57 18.94 15.72
CA VAL A 123 -12.20 17.88 16.68
C VAL A 123 -11.00 18.18 17.62
N LEU A 124 -10.37 19.36 17.54
CA LEU A 124 -9.20 19.70 18.37
C LEU A 124 -9.65 20.17 19.75
N THR A 125 -9.32 19.39 20.78
CA THR A 125 -9.67 19.65 22.19
C THR A 125 -8.70 20.58 22.90
N ASN A 126 -7.45 20.67 22.43
CA ASN A 126 -6.45 21.65 22.86
C ASN A 126 -5.57 22.03 21.66
N SER A 127 -6.08 22.94 20.83
CA SER A 127 -5.44 23.30 19.56
C SER A 127 -4.01 23.82 19.73
N VAL A 128 -3.71 24.56 20.80
CA VAL A 128 -2.36 25.09 21.08
C VAL A 128 -1.34 23.97 21.30
N ALA A 129 -1.72 22.88 21.98
CA ALA A 129 -0.85 21.73 22.20
C ALA A 129 -0.83 20.73 21.03
N GLN A 130 -1.93 20.66 20.27
CA GLN A 130 -2.11 19.67 19.20
C GLN A 130 -1.56 20.13 17.85
N MET A 131 -1.69 21.41 17.47
CA MET A 131 -1.35 21.87 16.11
C MET A 131 0.08 21.49 15.68
N SER A 132 0.18 21.09 14.41
CA SER A 132 1.40 20.62 13.75
C SER A 132 2.08 19.37 14.33
N GLN A 133 1.61 18.81 15.45
CA GLN A 133 2.12 17.55 16.04
C GLN A 133 1.60 16.32 15.29
N GLU A 134 2.26 15.19 15.49
CA GLU A 134 1.76 13.87 15.11
C GLU A 134 0.56 13.48 15.99
N SER A 135 -0.41 12.74 15.43
CA SER A 135 -1.64 12.32 16.11
C SER A 135 -1.48 10.95 16.76
N THR A 136 -2.46 10.53 17.56
CA THR A 136 -2.48 9.19 18.16
C THR A 136 -2.44 8.09 17.10
N THR A 137 -3.06 8.31 15.94
CA THR A 137 -2.99 7.38 14.80
C THR A 137 -1.59 7.40 14.19
N GLY A 138 -0.95 8.55 14.04
CA GLY A 138 0.44 8.65 13.57
C GLY A 138 1.43 7.95 14.49
N TYR A 139 1.24 8.04 15.81
CA TYR A 139 2.02 7.29 16.80
C TYR A 139 1.92 5.78 16.59
N LYS A 140 0.70 5.27 16.31
CA LYS A 140 0.48 3.85 16.01
C LYS A 140 1.11 3.45 14.67
N GLU A 141 0.80 4.19 13.61
CA GLU A 141 1.35 4.02 12.25
C GLU A 141 2.89 3.91 12.28
N ALA A 142 3.56 4.81 12.98
CA ALA A 142 5.01 4.83 13.12
C ALA A 142 5.55 3.66 13.94
N TYR A 143 4.91 3.32 15.06
CA TYR A 143 5.30 2.21 15.92
C TYR A 143 5.17 0.85 15.19
N ASP A 144 4.06 0.65 14.47
CA ASP A 144 3.81 -0.57 13.73
C ASP A 144 4.75 -0.70 12.52
N LEU A 145 5.14 0.40 11.87
CA LEU A 145 6.24 0.39 10.89
C LEU A 145 7.55 -0.09 11.50
N GLY A 146 7.86 0.33 12.74
CA GLY A 146 8.99 -0.16 13.51
C GLY A 146 8.98 -1.69 13.66
N TYR A 147 7.82 -2.25 14.03
CA TYR A 147 7.62 -3.69 14.13
C TYR A 147 7.66 -4.41 12.76
N GLN A 148 7.01 -3.87 11.74
CA GLN A 148 6.99 -4.39 10.36
C GLN A 148 8.42 -4.47 9.80
N VAL A 149 9.17 -3.37 9.80
CA VAL A 149 10.57 -3.35 9.31
C VAL A 149 11.45 -4.28 10.15
N ARG A 150 11.27 -4.32 11.48
CA ARG A 150 12.03 -5.21 12.36
C ARG A 150 11.80 -6.69 12.04
N THR A 151 10.56 -7.09 11.73
CA THR A 151 10.18 -8.48 11.45
C THR A 151 10.34 -8.89 9.99
N ARG A 152 10.23 -7.95 9.04
CA ARG A 152 10.47 -8.16 7.61
C ARG A 152 11.94 -8.44 7.30
N TYR A 153 12.86 -7.75 7.98
CA TYR A 153 14.31 -7.91 7.79
C TYR A 153 15.03 -8.42 9.05
N PRO A 154 14.72 -9.63 9.56
CA PRO A 154 15.20 -10.08 10.87
C PRO A 154 16.73 -10.16 10.94
N LYS A 155 17.37 -10.49 9.80
CA LYS A 155 18.83 -10.65 9.63
C LYS A 155 19.62 -9.32 9.49
N LEU A 156 18.96 -8.17 9.34
CA LEU A 156 19.65 -6.89 9.07
C LEU A 156 19.99 -6.06 10.32
N TYR A 157 19.29 -6.27 11.44
CA TYR A 157 19.64 -5.72 12.75
C TYR A 157 19.94 -6.85 13.74
N ALA A 158 21.06 -6.72 14.46
CA ALA A 158 21.47 -7.66 15.50
C ALA A 158 20.93 -7.21 16.86
N TYR A 159 20.28 -8.11 17.60
CA TYR A 159 19.62 -7.75 18.86
C TYR A 159 20.63 -7.21 19.89
N GLY A 160 20.33 -6.05 20.48
CA GLY A 160 21.17 -5.43 21.50
C GLY A 160 22.27 -4.50 20.96
N THR A 161 22.39 -4.29 19.63
CA THR A 161 23.27 -3.24 19.10
C THR A 161 22.56 -1.89 19.08
N PRO A 162 23.28 -0.76 19.07
CA PRO A 162 22.69 0.54 18.80
C PRO A 162 21.98 0.58 17.43
N PHE A 163 20.99 1.45 17.30
CA PHE A 163 20.27 1.73 16.05
C PHE A 163 20.17 3.24 15.84
N ILE A 164 20.50 3.70 14.64
CA ILE A 164 20.49 5.12 14.27
C ILE A 164 19.39 5.35 13.22
N SER A 165 18.59 6.38 13.43
CA SER A 165 17.52 6.86 12.54
C SER A 165 17.74 8.34 12.24
N TRP A 166 17.31 8.82 11.08
CA TRP A 166 17.46 10.23 10.67
C TRP A 166 16.09 10.88 10.47
N ALA A 167 15.96 12.15 10.84
CA ALA A 167 14.70 12.90 10.74
C ALA A 167 14.94 14.36 10.35
N ASN A 168 14.12 14.92 9.46
CA ASN A 168 14.08 16.37 9.28
C ASN A 168 13.63 17.05 10.59
N LEU A 169 14.18 18.22 10.93
CA LEU A 169 13.83 18.97 12.14
C LEU A 169 12.46 19.67 11.99
N TYR A 170 11.40 18.86 12.04
CA TYR A 170 10.00 19.30 12.07
C TYR A 170 9.25 18.47 13.14
N PRO A 171 8.44 19.06 14.05
CA PRO A 171 7.93 18.37 15.24
C PRO A 171 7.34 16.97 14.99
N ARG A 172 6.34 16.86 14.10
CA ARG A 172 5.74 15.56 13.74
C ARG A 172 6.71 14.58 13.09
N VAL A 173 7.66 15.05 12.28
CA VAL A 173 8.65 14.18 11.60
C VAL A 173 9.61 13.55 12.62
N VAL A 174 10.03 14.33 13.62
CA VAL A 174 10.86 13.82 14.73
C VAL A 174 10.05 12.86 15.60
N GLN A 175 8.76 13.14 15.85
CA GLN A 175 7.86 12.24 16.58
C GLN A 175 7.66 10.90 15.85
N THR A 176 7.50 10.90 14.52
CA THR A 176 7.41 9.66 13.72
C THR A 176 8.68 8.84 13.87
N ALA A 177 9.86 9.46 13.78
CA ALA A 177 11.14 8.77 13.96
C ALA A 177 11.31 8.18 15.38
N GLN A 178 10.91 8.95 16.41
CA GLN A 178 10.86 8.50 17.80
C GLN A 178 9.96 7.25 17.97
N ASN A 179 8.72 7.33 17.50
CA ASN A 179 7.75 6.23 17.61
C ASN A 179 8.16 5.00 16.79
N PHE A 180 8.75 5.19 15.60
CA PHE A 180 9.38 4.10 14.84
C PHE A 180 10.48 3.41 15.64
N VAL A 181 11.42 4.15 16.23
CA VAL A 181 12.52 3.55 17.00
C VAL A 181 12.00 2.83 18.25
N ARG A 182 10.93 3.34 18.90
CA ARG A 182 10.21 2.64 19.97
C ARG A 182 9.58 1.32 19.50
N GLY A 183 8.96 1.29 18.32
CA GLY A 183 8.41 0.06 17.72
C GLY A 183 9.48 -0.94 17.30
N PHE A 184 10.60 -0.45 16.78
CA PHE A 184 11.70 -1.27 16.27
C PHE A 184 12.56 -1.91 17.38
N LEU A 185 12.82 -1.18 18.47
CA LEU A 185 13.68 -1.60 19.60
C LEU A 185 12.91 -2.03 20.87
N GLY A 186 11.61 -1.77 20.93
CA GLY A 186 10.79 -2.00 22.12
C GLY A 186 11.35 -1.30 23.36
N GLN A 187 11.39 -2.01 24.49
CA GLN A 187 11.89 -1.49 25.78
C GLN A 187 13.35 -1.04 25.75
N THR A 188 14.14 -1.45 24.76
CA THR A 188 15.56 -1.07 24.65
C THR A 188 15.78 0.28 23.98
N ALA A 189 14.73 0.89 23.41
CA ALA A 189 14.80 2.13 22.63
C ALA A 189 15.57 3.25 23.37
N THR A 190 15.21 3.57 24.61
CA THR A 190 15.86 4.62 25.41
C THR A 190 17.38 4.45 25.57
N ASN A 191 17.91 3.23 25.49
CA ASN A 191 19.32 2.91 25.72
C ASN A 191 20.11 2.65 24.43
N LEU A 192 19.45 2.21 23.36
CA LEU A 192 20.09 1.76 22.11
C LEU A 192 19.69 2.57 20.87
N GLY A 193 18.57 3.29 20.92
CA GLY A 193 18.07 4.08 19.82
C GLY A 193 18.62 5.51 19.84
N LEU A 194 18.97 6.02 18.66
CA LEU A 194 19.45 7.37 18.44
C LEU A 194 18.77 7.97 17.22
N ILE A 195 18.08 9.11 17.39
CA ILE A 195 17.56 9.89 16.27
C ILE A 195 18.52 11.04 16.00
N ILE A 196 18.95 11.18 14.75
CA ILE A 196 19.71 12.32 14.25
C ILE A 196 18.71 13.27 13.58
N SER A 197 18.39 14.36 14.25
CA SER A 197 17.58 15.42 13.69
C SER A 197 18.44 16.36 12.85
N ILE A 198 17.99 16.68 11.64
CA ILE A 198 18.71 17.46 10.65
C ILE A 198 18.01 18.80 10.48
N ASN A 199 18.69 19.89 10.83
CA ASN A 199 18.16 21.25 10.62
C ASN A 199 18.55 21.77 9.24
N SER A 200 17.70 21.57 8.23
CA SER A 200 17.92 22.04 6.86
C SER A 200 18.20 23.53 6.74
N THR A 201 17.81 24.40 7.68
CA THR A 201 18.09 25.85 7.64
C THR A 201 19.14 26.30 8.65
N GLY A 202 19.64 25.40 9.50
CA GLY A 202 20.55 25.73 10.61
C GLY A 202 21.96 26.15 10.18
N SER A 203 22.35 25.89 8.93
CA SER A 203 23.69 26.18 8.41
C SER A 203 23.66 26.25 6.88
N PRO A 204 24.28 27.26 6.23
CA PRO A 204 24.47 27.28 4.76
C PRO A 204 25.19 26.06 4.19
N GLN A 205 25.92 25.33 5.05
CA GLN A 205 26.60 24.08 4.74
C GLN A 205 25.66 22.88 4.58
N ALA A 206 24.40 22.99 5.03
CA ALA A 206 23.34 21.98 4.86
C ALA A 206 22.67 22.01 3.47
N LEU A 207 23.07 22.91 2.57
CA LEU A 207 22.52 23.05 1.22
C LEU A 207 22.65 21.73 0.44
N PHE A 208 21.51 21.12 0.09
CA PHE A 208 21.44 19.77 -0.47
C PHE A 208 22.26 18.72 0.31
N ASP A 209 22.34 18.86 1.63
CA ASP A 209 22.89 17.91 2.59
C ASP A 209 21.92 17.78 3.78
N SER A 210 20.63 17.58 3.45
CA SER A 210 19.52 17.54 4.39
C SER A 210 18.32 16.69 3.90
N LEU A 211 17.32 16.53 4.76
CA LEU A 211 16.02 15.89 4.45
C LEU A 211 14.89 16.91 4.14
N SER A 212 15.24 18.16 3.83
CA SER A 212 14.37 19.14 3.14
C SER A 212 15.21 20.13 2.33
N PRO A 213 15.82 19.69 1.21
CA PRO A 213 16.72 20.52 0.41
C PRO A 213 16.05 21.77 -0.20
N SER A 214 14.73 21.72 -0.41
CA SER A 214 13.88 22.86 -0.80
C SER A 214 14.09 24.11 0.08
N ASP A 215 14.32 23.93 1.38
CA ASP A 215 14.33 25.01 2.37
C ASP A 215 15.52 25.98 2.19
N GLN A 216 16.57 25.56 1.47
CA GLN A 216 17.71 26.39 1.10
C GLN A 216 17.77 26.73 -0.40
N CYS A 217 16.66 26.56 -1.13
CA CYS A 217 16.57 26.88 -2.55
C CYS A 217 15.71 28.14 -2.76
N PRO A 218 16.30 29.36 -2.87
CA PRO A 218 15.55 30.61 -3.07
C PRO A 218 14.58 30.64 -4.26
N LEU A 219 14.81 29.84 -5.30
CA LEU A 219 13.90 29.71 -6.46
C LEU A 219 12.99 28.48 -6.41
N PHE A 220 12.99 27.71 -5.32
CA PHE A 220 11.98 26.68 -5.11
C PHE A 220 10.61 27.34 -4.90
N VAL A 221 9.63 26.92 -5.70
CA VAL A 221 8.24 27.31 -5.58
C VAL A 221 7.41 26.06 -5.74
N ASP A 222 6.65 25.70 -4.70
CA ASP A 222 5.57 24.71 -4.82
C ASP A 222 4.46 25.31 -5.69
N GLY A 223 4.27 24.76 -6.88
CA GLY A 223 3.26 25.22 -7.84
C GLY A 223 1.81 25.02 -7.39
N ASN A 224 1.58 24.29 -6.28
CA ASN A 224 0.27 24.01 -5.69
C ASN A 224 -0.79 23.61 -6.75
N GLY A 225 -0.44 22.65 -7.61
CA GLY A 225 -1.31 22.13 -8.66
C GLY A 225 -1.48 23.01 -9.92
N GLY A 226 -1.01 24.26 -9.87
CA GLY A 226 -1.03 25.20 -10.98
C GLY A 226 -2.41 25.42 -11.60
N THR A 227 -2.42 25.79 -12.90
CA THR A 227 -3.65 25.98 -13.68
C THR A 227 -4.46 24.70 -13.87
N GLN A 228 -3.83 23.52 -13.75
CA GLN A 228 -4.48 22.25 -14.03
C GLN A 228 -5.39 21.83 -12.86
N GLN A 229 -4.92 21.94 -11.62
CA GLN A 229 -5.78 21.72 -10.45
C GLN A 229 -6.92 22.76 -10.40
N VAL A 230 -6.65 24.03 -10.73
CA VAL A 230 -7.70 25.07 -10.80
C VAL A 230 -8.76 24.73 -11.85
N SER A 231 -8.35 24.28 -13.04
CA SER A 231 -9.27 23.86 -14.10
C SER A 231 -10.13 22.68 -13.67
N TRP A 232 -9.52 21.67 -13.04
CA TRP A 232 -10.22 20.48 -12.56
C TRP A 232 -11.20 20.79 -11.42
N ASN A 233 -10.79 21.62 -10.45
CA ASN A 233 -11.66 22.08 -9.36
C ASN A 233 -12.93 22.78 -9.88
N ASN A 234 -12.84 23.50 -11.00
CA ASN A 234 -13.99 24.15 -11.64
C ASN A 234 -14.93 23.16 -12.36
N ILE A 235 -14.53 21.90 -12.55
CA ILE A 235 -15.32 20.84 -13.20
C ILE A 235 -16.02 19.97 -12.14
N TYR A 236 -15.29 19.42 -11.17
CA TYR A 236 -15.86 18.42 -10.26
C TYR A 236 -16.58 19.00 -9.04
N LEU A 237 -16.19 20.18 -8.52
CA LEU A 237 -16.82 20.76 -7.33
C LEU A 237 -18.25 21.30 -7.55
N PRO A 238 -18.60 21.95 -8.68
CA PRO A 238 -19.94 22.52 -8.84
C PRO A 238 -21.09 21.49 -8.79
N PRO A 239 -21.03 20.32 -9.45
CA PRO A 239 -22.08 19.29 -9.32
C PRO A 239 -22.23 18.75 -7.89
N ILE A 240 -21.12 18.61 -7.16
CA ILE A 240 -21.14 18.16 -5.77
C ILE A 240 -21.76 19.22 -4.86
N LEU A 241 -21.42 20.50 -5.08
CA LEU A 241 -22.03 21.62 -4.36
C LEU A 241 -23.55 21.67 -4.59
N GLU A 242 -24.00 21.51 -5.85
CA GLU A 242 -25.42 21.45 -6.18
C GLU A 242 -26.11 20.31 -5.42
N ARG A 243 -25.56 19.08 -5.45
CA ARG A 243 -26.08 17.94 -4.68
C ARG A 243 -26.14 18.25 -3.18
N ILE A 244 -25.05 18.69 -2.57
CA ILE A 244 -24.97 18.97 -1.12
C ILE A 244 -25.99 20.03 -0.70
N GLN A 245 -26.15 21.08 -1.50
CA GLN A 245 -27.06 22.18 -1.17
C GLN A 245 -28.55 21.76 -1.25
N THR A 246 -28.91 20.70 -1.99
CA THR A 246 -30.30 20.16 -1.97
C THR A 246 -30.72 19.58 -0.61
N MET A 247 -29.76 19.15 0.21
CA MET A 247 -30.02 18.57 1.54
C MET A 247 -30.19 19.62 2.64
N ILE A 248 -30.06 20.91 2.31
CA ILE A 248 -30.00 22.03 3.25
C ILE A 248 -31.12 23.02 2.91
N THR A 249 -31.92 23.37 3.92
CA THR A 249 -32.97 24.39 3.83
C THR A 249 -32.71 25.49 4.86
N GLY A 250 -32.89 26.76 4.47
CA GLY A 250 -32.55 27.92 5.31
C GLY A 250 -31.58 28.86 4.61
N ASP A 251 -30.75 29.57 5.37
CA ASP A 251 -29.78 30.55 4.86
C ASP A 251 -28.32 30.03 4.81
N LEU A 252 -28.04 28.82 5.29
CA LEU A 252 -26.73 28.18 5.13
C LEU A 252 -26.49 27.82 3.66
N ASN A 253 -25.56 28.53 3.03
CA ASN A 253 -25.23 28.36 1.61
C ASN A 253 -23.72 28.14 1.44
N PHE A 254 -23.33 26.97 0.91
CA PHE A 254 -21.93 26.62 0.70
C PHE A 254 -21.37 27.19 -0.62
N THR A 255 -20.05 27.22 -0.72
CA THR A 255 -19.27 27.54 -1.91
C THR A 255 -18.41 26.33 -2.30
N THR A 256 -17.87 26.31 -3.52
CA THR A 256 -16.93 25.25 -3.94
C THR A 256 -15.69 25.20 -3.04
N THR A 257 -15.24 26.34 -2.50
CA THR A 257 -14.17 26.41 -1.48
C THR A 257 -14.55 25.70 -0.18
N ASP A 258 -15.79 25.83 0.28
CA ASP A 258 -16.27 25.12 1.48
C ASP A 258 -16.37 23.61 1.23
N VAL A 259 -16.84 23.20 0.05
CA VAL A 259 -16.96 21.78 -0.33
C VAL A 259 -15.58 21.12 -0.47
N ASN A 260 -14.61 21.81 -1.05
CA ASN A 260 -13.25 21.30 -1.27
C ASN A 260 -12.49 20.94 0.01
N ILE A 261 -12.87 21.49 1.17
CA ILE A 261 -12.26 21.14 2.47
C ILE A 261 -12.97 20.00 3.19
N MET A 262 -14.13 19.51 2.70
CA MET A 262 -14.87 18.45 3.38
C MET A 262 -14.21 17.05 3.23
N PRO A 263 -13.64 16.64 2.08
CA PRO A 263 -12.84 15.41 1.99
C PRO A 263 -11.55 15.49 2.83
N TYR A 264 -10.95 16.69 2.93
CA TYR A 264 -9.83 16.96 3.83
C TYR A 264 -10.21 16.73 5.30
N LEU A 265 -11.38 17.23 5.72
CA LEU A 265 -11.96 16.97 7.05
C LEU A 265 -12.26 15.49 7.27
N CYS A 266 -12.80 14.78 6.28
CA CYS A 266 -13.02 13.33 6.34
C CYS A 266 -11.75 12.57 6.73
N GLY A 267 -10.65 12.77 5.99
CA GLY A 267 -9.37 12.13 6.30
C GLY A 267 -8.84 12.54 7.69
N PHE A 268 -8.76 13.84 7.97
CA PHE A 268 -8.15 14.36 9.20
C PHE A 268 -8.91 14.02 10.48
N GLU A 269 -10.22 14.26 10.52
CA GLU A 269 -11.02 13.98 11.72
C GLU A 269 -11.03 12.47 12.03
N SER A 270 -11.00 11.62 10.99
CA SER A 270 -10.98 10.17 11.17
C SER A 270 -9.72 9.70 11.88
N GLN A 271 -8.53 10.13 11.44
CA GLN A 271 -7.28 9.76 12.12
C GLN A 271 -7.02 10.49 13.44
N ILE A 272 -7.59 11.69 13.65
CA ILE A 272 -7.50 12.36 14.96
C ILE A 272 -8.34 11.64 16.01
N THR A 273 -9.55 11.22 15.66
CA THR A 273 -10.51 10.62 16.61
C THR A 273 -10.39 9.10 16.73
N GLY A 274 -9.84 8.44 15.71
CA GLY A 274 -9.86 6.97 15.59
C GLY A 274 -11.22 6.40 15.17
N THR A 275 -12.13 7.24 14.68
CA THR A 275 -13.49 6.89 14.26
C THR A 275 -13.85 7.63 12.97
N LEU A 276 -14.55 6.97 12.03
CA LEU A 276 -14.88 7.58 10.75
C LEU A 276 -15.66 8.89 10.92
N SER A 277 -15.14 9.97 10.34
CA SER A 277 -15.77 11.29 10.36
C SER A 277 -17.10 11.28 9.59
N PRO A 278 -18.13 12.01 10.07
CA PRO A 278 -19.38 12.16 9.33
C PRO A 278 -19.19 12.82 7.96
N TRP A 279 -18.13 13.63 7.76
CA TRP A 279 -17.78 14.17 6.43
C TRP A 279 -17.49 13.09 5.39
N CYS A 280 -17.03 11.91 5.80
CA CYS A 280 -16.82 10.77 4.90
C CYS A 280 -18.15 10.15 4.39
N GLY A 281 -19.27 10.42 5.07
CA GLY A 281 -20.61 10.06 4.63
C GLY A 281 -21.24 11.06 3.65
N VAL A 282 -20.60 12.21 3.40
CA VAL A 282 -21.15 13.25 2.51
C VAL A 282 -20.92 12.92 1.03
N PHE A 283 -19.87 12.16 0.72
CA PHE A 283 -19.39 11.89 -0.64
C PHE A 283 -19.51 10.41 -1.00
N SER A 284 -19.70 10.13 -2.28
CA SER A 284 -19.55 8.79 -2.88
C SER A 284 -18.10 8.54 -3.34
N ASP A 285 -17.71 7.28 -3.54
CA ASP A 285 -16.37 6.95 -4.09
C ASP A 285 -16.10 7.64 -5.43
N ALA A 286 -17.13 7.80 -6.28
CA ALA A 286 -17.02 8.48 -7.56
C ALA A 286 -16.69 9.98 -7.42
N GLU A 287 -17.16 10.64 -6.35
CA GLU A 287 -16.84 12.04 -6.05
C GLU A 287 -15.50 12.16 -5.33
N LEU A 288 -15.18 11.22 -4.43
CA LEU A 288 -13.91 11.17 -3.74
C LEU A 288 -12.74 10.86 -4.68
N LYS A 289 -12.94 10.02 -5.70
CA LYS A 289 -11.94 9.81 -6.78
C LYS A 289 -11.69 11.07 -7.63
N GLN A 290 -12.68 11.95 -7.77
CA GLN A 290 -12.48 13.26 -8.40
C GLN A 290 -11.68 14.22 -7.48
N TYR A 291 -11.85 14.11 -6.16
CA TYR A 291 -11.02 14.80 -5.18
C TYR A 291 -9.58 14.26 -5.14
N GLU A 292 -9.39 12.93 -5.19
CA GLU A 292 -8.08 12.27 -5.31
C GLU A 292 -7.32 12.82 -6.52
N TYR A 293 -7.94 12.86 -7.70
CA TYR A 293 -7.31 13.40 -8.89
C TYR A 293 -6.95 14.90 -8.75
N SER A 294 -7.72 15.68 -7.97
CA SER A 294 -7.30 17.04 -7.59
C SER A 294 -6.03 17.05 -6.73
N GLN A 295 -5.85 16.06 -5.85
CA GLN A 295 -4.60 15.88 -5.09
C GLN A 295 -3.45 15.37 -5.99
N ASP A 296 -3.73 14.54 -6.98
CA ASP A 296 -2.71 14.09 -7.94
C ASP A 296 -2.16 15.25 -8.74
N LEU A 297 -3.04 16.12 -9.26
CA LEU A 297 -2.66 17.38 -9.88
C LEU A 297 -1.89 18.28 -8.89
N ARG A 298 -2.33 18.39 -7.63
CA ARG A 298 -1.68 19.18 -6.57
C ARG A 298 -0.22 18.79 -6.35
N TYR A 299 0.09 17.50 -6.34
CA TYR A 299 1.46 17.01 -6.15
C TYR A 299 2.25 17.01 -7.47
N TYR A 300 1.66 16.51 -8.57
CA TYR A 300 2.30 16.43 -9.89
C TYR A 300 2.77 17.79 -10.41
N TYR A 301 1.91 18.82 -10.34
CA TYR A 301 2.23 20.21 -10.73
C TYR A 301 2.66 21.11 -9.56
N GLY A 302 2.69 20.58 -8.33
CA GLY A 302 3.25 21.27 -7.17
C GLY A 302 4.77 21.11 -7.09
N MET A 303 5.21 19.86 -6.94
CA MET A 303 6.64 19.51 -6.86
C MET A 303 7.04 18.18 -7.50
N GLY A 304 6.08 17.48 -8.11
CA GLY A 304 6.28 16.22 -8.83
C GLY A 304 6.71 16.41 -10.29
N PRO A 305 6.59 15.34 -11.11
CA PRO A 305 7.13 15.29 -12.48
C PRO A 305 6.61 16.37 -13.44
N GLY A 306 5.48 17.02 -13.15
CA GLY A 306 4.95 18.15 -13.91
C GLY A 306 5.72 19.47 -13.77
N THR A 307 6.83 19.49 -13.02
CA THR A 307 7.63 20.69 -12.73
C THR A 307 9.13 20.46 -12.97
N ASP A 308 9.89 21.48 -13.38
CA ASP A 308 11.32 21.33 -13.74
C ASP A 308 12.31 21.48 -12.56
N LEU A 309 12.15 22.50 -11.70
CA LEU A 309 13.06 22.72 -10.57
C LEU A 309 12.66 21.92 -9.32
N PRO A 310 11.40 21.98 -8.83
CA PRO A 310 10.99 21.25 -7.63
C PRO A 310 11.25 19.73 -7.70
N SER A 311 10.89 19.08 -8.81
CA SER A 311 11.08 17.62 -9.03
C SER A 311 12.53 17.13 -8.93
N LYS A 312 13.50 18.05 -8.90
CA LYS A 312 14.94 17.77 -8.87
C LYS A 312 15.58 18.02 -7.50
N MET A 313 14.81 18.48 -6.51
CA MET A 313 15.34 18.83 -5.18
C MET A 313 16.00 17.65 -4.45
N MET A 314 15.42 16.45 -4.56
CA MET A 314 15.94 15.24 -3.90
C MET A 314 16.98 14.46 -4.72
N LEU A 315 17.40 14.93 -5.91
CA LEU A 315 18.40 14.22 -6.72
C LEU A 315 19.77 14.07 -6.04
N PRO A 316 20.36 15.08 -5.37
CA PRO A 316 21.60 14.89 -4.63
C PRO A 316 21.48 13.86 -3.50
N TYR A 317 20.36 13.88 -2.77
CA TYR A 317 20.07 12.89 -1.71
C TYR A 317 19.98 11.48 -2.28
N LEU A 318 19.19 11.28 -3.36
CA LEU A 318 19.04 9.98 -4.02
C LEU A 318 20.38 9.46 -4.53
N ASN A 319 21.19 10.32 -5.15
CA ASN A 319 22.52 9.95 -5.66
C ASN A 319 23.46 9.49 -4.54
N ALA A 320 23.50 10.21 -3.41
CA ALA A 320 24.28 9.80 -2.23
C ALA A 320 23.77 8.47 -1.64
N LEU A 321 22.45 8.31 -1.50
CA LEU A 321 21.82 7.09 -0.99
C LEU A 321 22.12 5.88 -1.87
N VAL A 322 21.94 6.01 -3.19
CA VAL A 322 22.19 4.94 -4.15
C VAL A 322 23.67 4.61 -4.25
N GLY A 323 24.57 5.59 -4.14
CA GLY A 323 26.01 5.34 -4.03
C GLY A 323 26.38 4.49 -2.82
N MET A 324 25.78 4.76 -1.65
CA MET A 324 25.96 3.92 -0.46
C MET A 324 25.36 2.52 -0.63
N LEU A 325 24.17 2.38 -1.22
CA LEU A 325 23.57 1.08 -1.52
C LEU A 325 24.40 0.29 -2.54
N ALA A 326 25.03 0.94 -3.52
CA ALA A 326 25.95 0.29 -4.45
C ALA A 326 27.21 -0.23 -3.74
N GLN A 327 27.82 0.60 -2.86
CA GLN A 327 28.93 0.19 -2.01
C GLN A 327 28.56 -0.97 -1.06
N GLY A 328 27.33 -0.97 -0.55
CA GLY A 328 26.79 -2.03 0.30
C GLY A 328 27.09 -1.87 1.80
N PRO A 329 26.77 -2.89 2.61
CA PRO A 329 26.87 -2.81 4.07
C PRO A 329 28.34 -2.78 4.54
N GLY A 330 28.58 -2.13 5.68
CA GLY A 330 29.92 -2.01 6.29
C GLY A 330 30.59 -0.63 6.13
N ILE A 331 29.88 0.34 5.55
CA ILE A 331 30.29 1.75 5.54
C ILE A 331 30.48 2.23 6.98
N ASN A 332 31.59 2.90 7.26
CA ASN A 332 31.85 3.50 8.57
C ASN A 332 31.48 4.99 8.56
N GLY A 333 30.82 5.44 9.62
CA GLY A 333 30.59 6.84 9.93
C GLY A 333 31.31 7.26 11.21
N THR A 334 31.23 8.55 11.54
CA THR A 334 31.88 9.17 12.70
C THR A 334 30.87 9.99 13.51
N PHE A 335 30.84 9.75 14.82
CA PHE A 335 30.07 10.54 15.79
C PHE A 335 30.70 11.92 16.04
N ALA A 336 29.92 12.87 16.57
CA ALA A 336 30.42 14.21 16.95
C ALA A 336 31.63 14.21 17.91
N ASN A 337 31.82 13.15 18.69
CA ASN A 337 32.96 12.96 19.60
C ASN A 337 34.21 12.35 18.91
N GLY A 338 34.18 12.12 17.59
CA GLY A 338 35.27 11.52 16.82
C GLY A 338 35.32 9.98 16.84
N THR A 339 34.45 9.30 17.59
CA THR A 339 34.37 7.83 17.58
C THR A 339 33.64 7.31 16.34
N SER A 340 34.08 6.18 15.78
CA SER A 340 33.45 5.58 14.59
C SER A 340 32.27 4.67 14.94
N PHE A 341 31.31 4.57 14.02
CA PHE A 341 30.27 3.55 13.99
C PHE A 341 30.20 2.89 12.61
N THR A 342 29.62 1.71 12.52
CA THR A 342 29.23 1.12 11.24
C THR A 342 27.78 1.51 10.93
N LEU A 343 27.54 2.02 9.73
CA LEU A 343 26.24 2.44 9.25
C LEU A 343 25.23 1.27 9.33
N PRO A 344 23.99 1.47 9.82
CA PRO A 344 22.98 0.42 9.89
C PRO A 344 22.68 -0.19 8.52
N LYS A 345 22.36 -1.50 8.49
CA LYS A 345 21.86 -2.16 7.27
C LYS A 345 20.39 -1.81 6.97
N ILE A 346 19.71 -1.14 7.89
CA ILE A 346 18.36 -0.60 7.73
C ILE A 346 18.51 0.91 7.92
N LEU A 347 18.59 1.66 6.82
CA LEU A 347 18.58 3.13 6.86
C LEU A 347 17.14 3.59 6.98
N THR A 348 16.91 4.60 7.81
CA THR A 348 15.58 5.19 8.02
C THR A 348 15.70 6.71 7.99
N SER A 349 14.88 7.36 7.17
CA SER A 349 14.90 8.80 6.97
C SER A 349 13.47 9.34 6.95
N PHE A 350 13.14 10.11 7.98
CA PHE A 350 11.81 10.69 8.16
C PHE A 350 11.77 12.12 7.63
N MET A 351 10.77 12.43 6.81
CA MET A 351 10.63 13.71 6.09
C MET A 351 9.17 14.10 5.88
N ASN A 352 8.92 15.17 5.12
CA ASN A 352 7.60 15.65 4.77
C ASN A 352 7.09 15.03 3.44
N ASP A 353 5.79 15.17 3.17
CA ASP A 353 5.15 14.79 1.90
C ASP A 353 5.84 15.40 0.68
N GLY A 354 6.27 16.67 0.80
CA GLY A 354 6.97 17.34 -0.29
C GLY A 354 8.23 16.59 -0.72
N GLN A 355 9.09 16.23 0.23
CA GLN A 355 10.31 15.47 -0.08
C GLN A 355 10.05 14.04 -0.53
N ILE A 356 8.97 13.39 -0.06
CA ILE A 356 8.55 12.09 -0.59
C ILE A 356 8.12 12.22 -2.06
N THR A 357 7.45 13.33 -2.43
CA THR A 357 7.06 13.65 -3.81
C THR A 357 8.27 13.92 -4.70
N GLU A 358 9.19 14.77 -4.24
CA GLU A 358 10.45 15.10 -4.91
C GLU A 358 11.34 13.85 -5.09
N LEU A 359 11.43 13.01 -4.05
CA LEU A 359 12.19 11.75 -4.09
C LEU A 359 11.57 10.75 -5.06
N GLY A 360 10.25 10.58 -5.04
CA GLY A 360 9.52 9.74 -5.98
C GLY A 360 9.80 10.16 -7.44
N ALA A 361 9.68 11.46 -7.74
CA ALA A 361 10.01 12.02 -9.06
C ALA A 361 11.49 11.79 -9.45
N ALA A 362 12.41 11.86 -8.49
CA ALA A 362 13.83 11.60 -8.70
C ALA A 362 14.15 10.12 -9.02
N THR A 363 13.36 9.16 -8.54
CA THR A 363 13.63 7.70 -8.74
C THR A 363 13.59 7.24 -10.19
N GLY A 364 12.81 7.91 -11.05
CA GLY A 364 12.58 7.51 -12.43
C GLY A 364 11.49 6.46 -12.65
N ILE A 365 10.77 5.99 -11.62
CA ILE A 365 9.61 5.09 -11.79
C ILE A 365 8.52 5.72 -12.68
N TRP A 366 8.42 7.05 -12.69
CA TRP A 366 7.45 7.82 -13.50
C TRP A 366 8.05 8.44 -14.77
N ASP A 367 9.23 8.03 -15.24
CA ASP A 367 9.87 8.64 -16.43
C ASP A 367 9.06 8.50 -17.73
N ASN A 368 8.16 7.52 -17.79
CA ASN A 368 7.24 7.30 -18.90
C ASN A 368 5.76 7.54 -18.50
N THR A 369 5.48 8.23 -17.39
CA THR A 369 4.09 8.44 -16.91
C THR A 369 3.27 9.31 -17.85
N THR A 370 1.96 9.07 -17.90
CA THR A 370 0.99 9.96 -18.54
C THR A 370 1.04 11.36 -17.92
N VAL A 371 1.04 12.40 -18.76
CA VAL A 371 0.93 13.79 -18.30
C VAL A 371 -0.51 14.06 -17.89
N LEU A 372 -0.71 14.50 -16.64
CA LEU A 372 -2.04 14.65 -16.07
C LEU A 372 -2.80 15.85 -16.64
N SER A 373 -4.01 15.61 -17.14
CA SER A 373 -4.88 16.65 -17.73
C SER A 373 -5.59 17.48 -16.67
N GLY A 374 -5.74 18.79 -16.89
CA GLY A 374 -6.54 19.66 -16.03
C GLY A 374 -8.05 19.61 -16.30
N THR A 375 -8.50 18.82 -17.28
CA THR A 375 -9.90 18.79 -17.74
C THR A 375 -10.56 17.43 -17.69
N GLU A 376 -9.80 16.35 -17.51
CA GLU A 376 -10.28 14.98 -17.42
C GLU A 376 -9.32 14.12 -16.60
N ILE A 377 -9.79 12.98 -16.09
CA ILE A 377 -8.95 11.94 -15.49
C ILE A 377 -8.48 11.03 -16.63
N PRO A 378 -7.17 10.95 -16.96
CA PRO A 378 -6.67 10.09 -18.03
C PRO A 378 -6.92 8.61 -17.70
N GLU A 379 -7.16 7.79 -18.72
CA GLU A 379 -7.22 6.34 -18.53
C GLU A 379 -5.82 5.77 -18.25
N GLY A 380 -5.72 4.85 -17.28
CA GLY A 380 -4.48 4.14 -16.96
C GLY A 380 -3.31 5.00 -16.48
N TYR A 381 -3.53 6.12 -15.80
CA TYR A 381 -2.45 6.92 -15.21
C TYR A 381 -1.88 6.28 -13.93
N ASP A 382 -0.54 6.20 -13.85
CA ASP A 382 0.19 5.55 -12.75
C ASP A 382 0.63 6.53 -11.62
N TYR A 383 0.48 7.84 -11.83
CA TYR A 383 0.80 8.87 -10.83
C TYR A 383 -0.42 9.18 -9.97
N ILE A 384 -0.65 8.35 -8.94
CA ILE A 384 -1.73 8.53 -7.96
C ILE A 384 -1.08 8.82 -6.60
N SER A 385 -1.36 10.01 -6.05
CA SER A 385 -0.72 10.58 -4.87
C SER A 385 -1.04 9.82 -3.59
N SER A 386 -2.27 9.35 -3.42
CA SER A 386 -2.70 8.55 -2.27
C SER A 386 -1.81 7.31 -2.07
N HIS A 387 -1.36 6.66 -3.17
CA HIS A 387 -0.55 5.44 -3.14
C HIS A 387 0.86 5.63 -2.53
N PHE A 388 1.36 6.87 -2.39
CA PHE A 388 2.75 7.11 -1.95
C PHE A 388 2.96 8.31 -1.01
N VAL A 389 2.07 9.31 -1.03
CA VAL A 389 2.04 10.44 -0.08
C VAL A 389 0.85 10.40 0.87
N SER A 390 0.23 9.24 1.09
CA SER A 390 -0.59 9.01 2.30
C SER A 390 0.15 9.37 3.59
N MET A 391 -0.53 9.45 4.73
CA MET A 391 0.16 9.57 6.02
C MET A 391 1.04 8.31 6.23
N ARG A 392 2.27 8.46 6.76
CA ARG A 392 3.33 7.43 6.73
C ARG A 392 3.73 6.94 5.31
N GLY A 393 3.36 7.68 4.26
CA GLY A 393 3.74 7.38 2.88
C GLY A 393 5.25 7.12 2.72
N THR A 394 5.62 6.03 2.06
CA THR A 394 6.96 5.44 2.13
C THR A 394 7.53 5.15 0.75
N VAL A 395 8.75 5.62 0.49
CA VAL A 395 9.61 5.24 -0.64
C VAL A 395 10.79 4.45 -0.10
N ALA A 396 10.78 3.13 -0.26
CA ALA A 396 11.83 2.25 0.23
C ALA A 396 12.67 1.64 -0.91
N PHE A 397 13.96 1.43 -0.64
CA PHE A 397 14.90 0.77 -1.53
C PHE A 397 15.44 -0.49 -0.87
N GLU A 398 15.31 -1.63 -1.52
CA GLU A 398 15.95 -2.89 -1.10
C GLU A 398 17.17 -3.19 -1.97
N ARG A 399 18.31 -3.46 -1.33
CA ARG A 399 19.53 -3.94 -1.97
C ARG A 399 19.51 -5.48 -1.99
N LEU A 400 19.16 -6.05 -3.13
CA LEU A 400 19.08 -7.50 -3.34
C LEU A 400 20.42 -8.03 -3.85
N ASN A 401 20.90 -9.13 -3.27
CA ASN A 401 21.98 -9.94 -3.84
C ASN A 401 21.37 -11.27 -4.29
N CYS A 402 21.42 -11.56 -5.59
CA CYS A 402 20.70 -12.68 -6.19
C CYS A 402 21.67 -13.62 -6.90
N VAL A 403 21.50 -14.93 -6.66
CA VAL A 403 22.18 -15.97 -7.44
C VAL A 403 21.46 -16.09 -8.78
N VAL A 404 22.08 -15.61 -9.85
CA VAL A 404 21.53 -15.74 -11.21
C VAL A 404 22.25 -16.83 -11.99
N SER A 405 21.48 -17.64 -12.70
CA SER A 405 22.05 -18.50 -13.74
C SER A 405 22.58 -17.61 -14.88
N PRO A 406 23.67 -18.00 -15.55
CA PRO A 406 24.20 -17.20 -16.64
C PRO A 406 23.12 -17.14 -17.73
N ALA A 407 22.72 -15.93 -18.10
CA ALA A 407 21.79 -15.75 -19.20
C ALA A 407 22.33 -16.51 -20.42
N VAL A 408 21.55 -17.47 -20.93
CA VAL A 408 21.85 -18.06 -22.22
C VAL A 408 21.73 -16.94 -23.23
N LYS A 409 22.86 -16.34 -23.61
CA LYS A 409 22.92 -15.40 -24.72
C LYS A 409 22.43 -16.14 -25.94
N ALA A 410 21.15 -15.95 -26.28
CA ALA A 410 20.70 -16.11 -27.65
C ALA A 410 21.69 -15.31 -28.50
N ARG A 411 22.34 -15.97 -29.46
CA ARG A 411 23.44 -15.36 -30.21
C ARG A 411 22.92 -14.10 -30.89
N ASP A 412 23.54 -12.96 -30.58
CA ASP A 412 23.24 -11.69 -31.21
C ASP A 412 23.30 -11.83 -32.75
N HIS A 413 22.13 -11.80 -33.37
CA HIS A 413 21.99 -11.35 -34.75
C HIS A 413 21.43 -9.93 -34.70
N VAL A 414 22.39 -9.01 -34.70
CA VAL A 414 22.22 -7.56 -34.68
C VAL A 414 21.17 -7.10 -35.69
N ILE A 415 20.02 -6.63 -35.22
CA ILE A 415 19.21 -5.61 -35.91
C ILE A 415 18.73 -4.57 -34.89
N LYS A 416 18.73 -3.30 -35.31
CA LYS A 416 18.44 -2.13 -34.48
C LYS A 416 16.95 -1.99 -34.15
N ALA A 417 16.68 -1.30 -33.05
CA ALA A 417 15.35 -1.03 -32.52
C ALA A 417 14.54 0.03 -33.30
N ARG A 418 13.26 0.13 -32.87
CA ARG A 418 12.24 1.18 -33.08
C ARG A 418 11.20 0.93 -34.18
N GLY A 419 9.98 1.35 -33.84
CA GLY A 419 8.70 0.98 -34.44
C GLY A 419 7.56 1.20 -33.45
N GLU A 420 7.53 2.37 -32.81
CA GLU A 420 6.54 2.75 -31.80
C GLU A 420 5.12 2.88 -32.39
N VAL A 421 4.12 2.34 -31.69
CA VAL A 421 2.73 2.12 -32.17
C VAL A 421 1.71 2.51 -31.07
N LYS A 422 0.46 2.77 -31.46
CA LYS A 422 -0.69 3.06 -30.58
C LYS A 422 -1.73 1.93 -30.60
N ILE A 423 -2.51 1.82 -29.52
CA ILE A 423 -3.73 1.02 -29.42
C ILE A 423 -4.86 2.01 -29.15
N ASP A 424 -5.98 1.88 -29.87
CA ASP A 424 -7.22 2.63 -29.63
C ASP A 424 -8.23 1.71 -28.91
N ASP A 425 -9.04 2.28 -28.01
CA ASP A 425 -9.97 1.55 -27.12
C ASP A 425 -11.24 1.06 -27.82
N GLU A 426 -11.82 -0.05 -27.34
CA GLU A 426 -13.25 -0.32 -27.56
C GLU A 426 -13.92 -1.13 -26.42
N THR A 427 -15.22 -0.89 -26.25
CA THR A 427 -15.96 -1.04 -24.98
C THR A 427 -16.54 -2.44 -24.73
N VAL A 428 -16.58 -2.89 -23.47
CA VAL A 428 -17.19 -4.16 -23.07
C VAL A 428 -18.67 -3.99 -22.68
N THR A 429 -19.58 -4.70 -23.37
CA THR A 429 -21.01 -4.76 -23.04
C THR A 429 -21.33 -6.00 -22.21
N ILE A 430 -21.90 -5.84 -21.01
CA ILE A 430 -22.37 -6.95 -20.16
C ILE A 430 -23.85 -7.22 -20.42
N THR A 431 -24.20 -8.50 -20.68
CA THR A 431 -25.60 -8.96 -20.81
C THR A 431 -25.96 -9.87 -19.63
N ILE A 432 -27.04 -9.56 -18.92
CA ILE A 432 -27.55 -10.33 -17.77
C ILE A 432 -28.75 -11.20 -18.18
N CYS A 433 -28.90 -12.39 -17.57
CA CYS A 433 -29.98 -13.36 -17.84
C CYS A 433 -30.88 -13.61 -16.60
N PRO A 434 -32.14 -14.07 -16.78
CA PRO A 434 -33.16 -14.12 -15.72
C PRO A 434 -33.11 -15.35 -14.80
N THR A 435 -33.72 -15.20 -13.62
CA THR A 435 -33.91 -16.21 -12.56
C THR A 435 -35.25 -16.97 -12.65
N GLN A 436 -35.36 -18.11 -11.95
CA GLN A 436 -36.62 -18.75 -11.55
C GLN A 436 -36.38 -19.76 -10.39
N THR A 437 -37.41 -20.48 -9.93
CA THR A 437 -37.46 -21.06 -8.56
C THR A 437 -37.42 -22.60 -8.49
N GLY A 438 -36.39 -23.15 -7.83
CA GLY A 438 -36.40 -24.51 -7.26
C GLY A 438 -36.37 -25.67 -8.29
N PRO A 439 -36.82 -26.90 -7.92
CA PRO A 439 -37.34 -27.36 -6.62
C PRO A 439 -36.25 -28.06 -5.77
N PHE A 440 -36.54 -29.24 -5.21
CA PHE A 440 -35.68 -30.06 -4.32
C PHE A 440 -35.78 -31.55 -4.70
N ALA A 441 -34.86 -32.43 -4.27
CA ALA A 441 -34.78 -33.80 -4.82
C ALA A 441 -34.47 -34.96 -3.85
N THR A 442 -34.05 -34.71 -2.61
CA THR A 442 -33.67 -35.69 -1.56
C THR A 442 -32.37 -36.50 -1.82
N TYR A 443 -31.48 -36.50 -0.84
CA TYR A 443 -30.14 -37.12 -0.86
C TYR A 443 -30.01 -38.62 -1.25
N THR A 444 -28.83 -39.02 -1.77
CA THR A 444 -28.41 -40.37 -2.16
C THR A 444 -26.88 -40.54 -1.99
N LYS A 445 -26.37 -41.77 -1.80
CA LYS A 445 -24.94 -42.02 -1.50
C LYS A 445 -24.09 -42.23 -2.79
N PRO A 446 -22.88 -41.64 -2.92
CA PRO A 446 -22.15 -41.60 -4.20
C PRO A 446 -21.36 -42.87 -4.54
N ALA A 447 -21.06 -43.02 -5.83
CA ALA A 447 -20.05 -43.93 -6.37
C ALA A 447 -18.89 -43.11 -6.97
N LYS A 448 -17.65 -43.52 -6.67
CA LYS A 448 -16.34 -43.02 -7.18
C LYS A 448 -16.38 -41.75 -8.04
N SER A 449 -16.13 -40.60 -7.42
CA SER A 449 -15.87 -39.34 -8.14
C SER A 449 -14.46 -39.35 -8.74
N SER A 450 -14.34 -39.67 -10.03
CA SER A 450 -13.19 -39.24 -10.83
C SER A 450 -13.40 -37.78 -11.24
N SER A 451 -12.44 -36.90 -10.96
CA SER A 451 -12.47 -35.57 -11.55
C SER A 451 -12.12 -35.68 -13.04
N THR A 452 -13.03 -35.19 -13.87
CA THR A 452 -12.82 -35.05 -15.31
C THR A 452 -12.53 -33.59 -15.60
N SER A 453 -11.27 -33.27 -15.87
CA SER A 453 -10.91 -31.95 -16.38
C SER A 453 -11.06 -31.95 -17.89
N ILE A 454 -11.99 -31.14 -18.39
CA ILE A 454 -12.22 -30.93 -19.82
C ILE A 454 -11.52 -29.63 -20.20
N ILE A 455 -10.35 -29.73 -20.83
CA ILE A 455 -9.65 -28.56 -21.36
C ILE A 455 -10.25 -28.29 -22.74
N THR A 456 -10.89 -27.12 -22.88
CA THR A 456 -11.54 -26.67 -24.11
C THR A 456 -10.74 -25.52 -24.69
N GLU A 457 -9.84 -25.84 -25.62
CA GLU A 457 -9.04 -24.85 -26.32
C GLU A 457 -9.85 -24.32 -27.52
N THR A 458 -10.10 -23.02 -27.58
CA THR A 458 -10.83 -22.39 -28.69
C THR A 458 -9.89 -21.42 -29.41
N GLN A 459 -9.30 -21.89 -30.52
CA GLN A 459 -8.47 -21.03 -31.38
C GLN A 459 -9.39 -20.21 -32.29
N VAL A 460 -9.25 -18.87 -32.27
CA VAL A 460 -10.05 -17.94 -33.07
C VAL A 460 -9.17 -17.23 -34.08
N TYR A 461 -9.36 -17.54 -35.36
CA TYR A 461 -8.64 -16.88 -36.46
C TYR A 461 -9.50 -15.73 -37.01
N THR A 462 -8.87 -14.57 -37.21
CA THR A 462 -9.47 -13.43 -37.93
C THR A 462 -8.74 -13.25 -39.25
N ILE A 463 -9.47 -13.23 -40.37
CA ILE A 463 -8.86 -13.05 -41.68
C ILE A 463 -8.54 -11.56 -41.86
N THR A 464 -7.26 -11.18 -41.77
CA THR A 464 -6.81 -9.77 -41.84
C THR A 464 -6.47 -9.31 -43.26
N SER A 465 -6.19 -10.23 -44.18
CA SER A 465 -5.94 -9.95 -45.61
C SER A 465 -6.06 -11.23 -46.44
N CYS A 466 -6.15 -11.08 -47.77
CA CYS A 466 -5.92 -12.16 -48.74
C CYS A 466 -5.01 -11.66 -49.87
N ALA A 467 -4.46 -12.59 -50.65
CA ALA A 467 -3.78 -12.26 -51.90
C ALA A 467 -4.73 -11.52 -52.89
N PRO A 468 -4.21 -10.65 -53.79
CA PRO A 468 -5.02 -9.85 -54.72
C PRO A 468 -5.93 -10.65 -55.66
N GLU A 469 -5.63 -11.95 -55.80
CA GLU A 469 -6.28 -12.90 -56.69
C GLU A 469 -7.58 -13.48 -56.09
N ILE A 470 -7.81 -13.29 -54.78
CA ILE A 470 -9.00 -13.74 -54.06
C ILE A 470 -10.09 -12.67 -54.16
N THR A 471 -10.90 -12.75 -55.22
CA THR A 471 -11.94 -11.75 -55.57
C THR A 471 -13.09 -11.59 -54.56
N ASN A 472 -13.20 -12.46 -53.55
CA ASN A 472 -14.20 -12.39 -52.47
C ASN A 472 -13.59 -12.74 -51.11
N CYS A 473 -12.52 -12.04 -50.69
CA CYS A 473 -11.87 -12.25 -49.40
C CYS A 473 -12.77 -11.81 -48.22
N PRO A 474 -13.11 -12.70 -47.26
CA PRO A 474 -13.95 -12.34 -46.11
C PRO A 474 -13.12 -11.71 -44.98
N VAL A 475 -12.47 -10.57 -45.27
CA VAL A 475 -11.68 -9.82 -44.28
C VAL A 475 -12.55 -9.44 -43.08
N GLY A 476 -12.00 -9.59 -41.86
CA GLY A 476 -12.69 -9.35 -40.60
C GLY A 476 -13.58 -10.50 -40.12
N LYS A 477 -13.83 -11.54 -40.94
CA LYS A 477 -14.60 -12.70 -40.50
C LYS A 477 -13.78 -13.54 -39.51
N LYS A 478 -14.39 -13.81 -38.35
CA LYS A 478 -13.84 -14.70 -37.31
C LYS A 478 -14.30 -16.13 -37.55
N THR A 479 -13.37 -17.09 -37.53
CA THR A 479 -13.64 -18.52 -37.55
C THR A 479 -12.92 -19.19 -36.40
N SER A 480 -13.63 -20.01 -35.63
CA SER A 480 -13.07 -20.72 -34.48
C SER A 480 -12.98 -22.22 -34.71
N THR A 481 -11.95 -22.85 -34.14
CA THR A 481 -11.84 -24.31 -34.04
C THR A 481 -11.70 -24.67 -32.57
N VAL A 482 -12.56 -25.57 -32.10
CA VAL A 482 -12.56 -26.04 -30.70
C VAL A 482 -11.87 -27.40 -30.64
N VAL A 483 -10.78 -27.48 -29.88
CA VAL A 483 -10.10 -28.74 -29.56
C VAL A 483 -10.38 -29.06 -28.10
N THR A 484 -11.09 -30.18 -27.88
CA THR A 484 -11.44 -30.64 -26.54
C THR A 484 -10.56 -31.82 -26.16
N SER A 485 -9.73 -31.66 -25.12
CA SER A 485 -8.99 -32.77 -24.52
C SER A 485 -9.56 -33.10 -23.14
N LYS A 486 -9.62 -34.41 -22.82
CA LYS A 486 -10.28 -34.94 -21.63
C LYS A 486 -9.26 -35.73 -20.80
N THR A 487 -8.85 -35.17 -19.67
CA THR A 487 -7.94 -35.83 -18.74
C THR A 487 -8.72 -36.28 -17.50
N VAL A 488 -8.53 -37.53 -17.10
CA VAL A 488 -9.21 -38.17 -15.96
C VAL A 488 -8.20 -38.39 -14.85
N ILE A 489 -8.42 -37.78 -13.68
CA ILE A 489 -7.54 -37.89 -12.53
C ILE A 489 -8.23 -38.74 -11.44
N PRO A 490 -7.60 -39.82 -10.94
CA PRO A 490 -8.05 -40.52 -9.74
C PRO A 490 -7.72 -39.70 -8.49
N VAL A 491 -8.67 -39.56 -7.57
CA VAL A 491 -8.46 -38.94 -6.25
C VAL A 491 -8.46 -40.05 -5.20
N GLU A 492 -7.45 -40.09 -4.33
CA GLU A 492 -7.46 -40.92 -3.11
C GLU A 492 -8.00 -40.11 -1.91
N GLU A 493 -8.77 -40.77 -1.04
CA GLU A 493 -9.44 -40.12 0.09
C GLU A 493 -8.49 -39.95 1.29
N THR A 494 -8.31 -38.72 1.75
CA THR A 494 -7.85 -38.44 3.14
C THR A 494 -8.91 -37.66 3.89
N SER A 495 -9.51 -38.31 4.88
CA SER A 495 -10.64 -37.80 5.66
C SER A 495 -10.23 -36.95 6.86
N ALA A 496 -10.67 -35.68 6.92
CA ALA A 496 -11.06 -35.00 8.15
C ALA A 496 -11.80 -33.69 7.83
N SER A 497 -12.92 -33.43 8.50
CA SER A 497 -13.77 -32.26 8.27
C SER A 497 -13.70 -31.25 9.41
N THR A 498 -13.54 -29.97 9.07
CA THR A 498 -14.18 -28.85 9.81
C THR A 498 -14.61 -27.80 8.79
N ALA A 499 -15.86 -27.34 8.89
CA ALA A 499 -16.50 -26.56 7.85
C ALA A 499 -16.07 -25.09 7.85
N TRP A 500 -15.44 -24.67 6.75
CA TRP A 500 -15.43 -23.30 6.23
C TRP A 500 -15.67 -23.38 4.72
N GLN A 501 -16.13 -22.28 4.11
CA GLN A 501 -16.59 -22.26 2.72
C GLN A 501 -15.48 -22.73 1.76
N SER A 502 -15.73 -23.84 1.06
CA SER A 502 -14.83 -24.34 0.02
C SER A 502 -15.08 -23.59 -1.29
N TRP A 503 -14.06 -22.89 -1.76
CA TRP A 503 -14.01 -22.27 -3.09
C TRP A 503 -13.38 -23.27 -4.07
N THR A 504 -13.91 -23.35 -5.29
CA THR A 504 -13.19 -24.00 -6.40
C THR A 504 -12.59 -22.92 -7.29
N THR A 505 -11.27 -22.97 -7.41
CA THR A 505 -10.51 -22.14 -8.35
C THR A 505 -10.57 -22.77 -9.73
N SER A 506 -11.10 -22.03 -10.71
CA SER A 506 -11.02 -22.41 -12.12
C SER A 506 -10.02 -21.50 -12.83
N THR A 507 -8.80 -21.99 -13.03
CA THR A 507 -7.77 -21.31 -13.82
C THR A 507 -8.02 -21.55 -15.30
N THR A 508 -8.40 -20.51 -16.03
CA THR A 508 -8.49 -20.55 -17.49
C THR A 508 -7.24 -19.89 -18.07
N LEU A 509 -6.40 -20.69 -18.73
CA LEU A 509 -5.25 -20.21 -19.49
C LEU A 509 -5.72 -19.86 -20.90
N VAL A 510 -5.79 -18.58 -21.22
CA VAL A 510 -6.13 -18.09 -22.56
C VAL A 510 -4.85 -17.74 -23.31
N THR A 511 -4.42 -18.62 -24.19
CA THR A 511 -3.28 -18.38 -25.08
C THR A 511 -3.75 -17.72 -26.36
N ALA A 512 -3.44 -16.44 -26.54
CA ALA A 512 -3.66 -15.72 -27.79
C ALA A 512 -2.42 -15.83 -28.67
N SER A 513 -2.47 -16.69 -29.70
CA SER A 513 -1.37 -16.90 -30.66
C SER A 513 -1.68 -16.22 -32.00
N TYR A 514 -0.74 -15.39 -32.47
CA TYR A 514 -0.83 -14.68 -33.75
C TYR A 514 0.26 -15.18 -34.69
N THR A 515 -0.10 -15.49 -35.93
CA THR A 515 0.86 -15.86 -37.00
C THR A 515 0.82 -14.80 -38.09
N VAL A 516 1.98 -14.25 -38.47
CA VAL A 516 2.07 -13.32 -39.60
C VAL A 516 1.87 -14.09 -40.92
N THR A 517 0.73 -13.93 -41.59
CA THR A 517 0.40 -14.72 -42.79
C THR A 517 0.75 -14.07 -44.12
N SER A 518 0.90 -12.73 -44.17
CA SER A 518 1.46 -12.01 -45.32
C SER A 518 1.88 -10.59 -44.92
N CYS A 519 2.60 -9.89 -45.80
CA CYS A 519 2.99 -8.48 -45.64
C CYS A 519 2.87 -7.72 -46.97
N ALA A 520 2.73 -6.40 -46.89
CA ALA A 520 2.72 -5.53 -48.06
C ALA A 520 4.09 -5.52 -48.77
N PRO A 521 4.15 -5.33 -50.12
CA PRO A 521 5.40 -5.43 -50.89
C PRO A 521 6.50 -4.43 -50.51
N THR A 522 6.16 -3.39 -49.77
CA THR A 522 7.07 -2.34 -49.29
C THR A 522 7.74 -2.68 -47.95
N VAL A 523 7.37 -3.77 -47.28
CA VAL A 523 7.93 -4.18 -45.98
C VAL A 523 9.10 -5.14 -46.16
N THR A 524 10.31 -4.61 -46.22
CA THR A 524 11.55 -5.42 -46.21
C THR A 524 11.84 -5.92 -44.79
N GLY A 525 11.91 -7.25 -44.61
CA GLY A 525 12.21 -7.89 -43.32
C GLY A 525 11.01 -8.48 -42.58
N CYS A 526 9.87 -8.71 -43.26
CA CYS A 526 8.69 -9.32 -42.65
C CYS A 526 8.86 -10.82 -42.33
N SER A 527 8.70 -11.21 -41.07
CA SER A 527 8.71 -12.58 -40.58
C SER A 527 7.41 -13.36 -40.86
N VAL A 528 7.06 -13.57 -42.13
CA VAL A 528 5.91 -14.41 -42.49
C VAL A 528 6.09 -15.82 -41.90
N GLY A 529 5.16 -16.24 -41.03
CA GLY A 529 5.19 -17.49 -40.28
C GLY A 529 5.62 -17.39 -38.82
N GLU A 530 6.06 -16.23 -38.33
CA GLU A 530 6.43 -16.05 -36.92
C GLU A 530 5.19 -16.08 -36.01
N LEU A 531 5.29 -16.78 -34.87
CA LEU A 531 4.21 -17.06 -33.94
C LEU A 531 4.42 -16.32 -32.61
N THR A 532 3.73 -15.20 -32.41
CA THR A 532 3.75 -14.49 -31.12
C THR A 532 2.58 -14.98 -30.27
N SER A 533 2.84 -15.47 -29.06
CA SER A 533 1.81 -15.98 -28.15
C SER A 533 1.84 -15.26 -26.80
N THR A 534 0.71 -14.69 -26.40
CA THR A 534 0.52 -14.11 -25.06
C THR A 534 -0.42 -14.99 -24.26
N ILE A 535 -0.02 -15.39 -23.06
CA ILE A 535 -0.82 -16.21 -22.15
C ILE A 535 -1.42 -15.29 -21.10
N TYR A 536 -2.74 -15.24 -21.04
CA TYR A 536 -3.49 -14.58 -19.97
C TYR A 536 -4.02 -15.64 -19.01
N GLU A 537 -3.62 -15.56 -17.75
CA GLU A 537 -4.18 -16.40 -16.70
C GLU A 537 -5.41 -15.71 -16.10
N THR A 538 -6.59 -16.30 -16.28
CA THR A 538 -7.83 -15.81 -15.65
C THR A 538 -8.28 -16.79 -14.56
N VAL A 539 -8.11 -16.36 -13.32
CA VAL A 539 -8.46 -17.14 -12.12
C VAL A 539 -9.86 -16.76 -11.68
N THR A 540 -10.84 -17.64 -11.95
CA THR A 540 -12.23 -17.42 -11.51
C THR A 540 -12.50 -18.16 -10.21
N TRP A 541 -13.02 -17.44 -9.21
CA TRP A 541 -13.35 -17.97 -7.89
C TRP A 541 -14.84 -18.28 -7.81
N CYS A 542 -15.20 -19.57 -7.85
CA CYS A 542 -16.59 -19.99 -7.73
C CYS A 542 -16.85 -20.62 -6.33
N PRO A 543 -17.88 -20.17 -5.59
CA PRO A 543 -18.30 -20.86 -4.37
C PRO A 543 -18.91 -22.23 -4.74
N VAL A 544 -18.53 -23.28 -4.03
CA VAL A 544 -19.07 -24.64 -4.28
C VAL A 544 -20.35 -24.83 -3.49
N THR A 545 -21.49 -24.88 -4.17
CA THR A 545 -22.79 -25.15 -3.53
C THR A 545 -22.95 -26.64 -3.22
N ALA A 546 -23.06 -26.99 -1.92
CA ALA A 546 -23.39 -28.34 -1.48
C ALA A 546 -24.75 -28.81 -2.06
N THR A 547 -24.89 -30.10 -2.40
CA THR A 547 -25.79 -30.51 -3.49
C THR A 547 -26.70 -31.72 -3.18
N GLU A 548 -27.98 -31.65 -3.56
CA GLU A 548 -28.81 -32.81 -3.92
C GLU A 548 -28.92 -32.85 -5.46
N THR A 549 -28.46 -33.82 -6.25
CA THR A 549 -28.05 -35.24 -6.07
C THR A 549 -29.21 -36.24 -6.21
N GLY A 550 -30.27 -36.15 -5.38
CA GLY A 550 -31.62 -36.61 -5.76
C GLY A 550 -31.98 -38.11 -5.67
N LEU A 551 -33.30 -38.35 -5.55
CA LEU A 551 -34.02 -39.61 -5.82
C LEU A 551 -34.72 -39.51 -7.21
N ALA A 552 -34.99 -40.58 -7.98
CA ALA A 552 -35.25 -42.00 -7.74
C ALA A 552 -36.70 -42.34 -7.29
N ALA A 553 -37.61 -42.43 -8.27
CA ALA A 553 -39.02 -42.85 -8.10
C ALA A 553 -39.49 -43.70 -9.31
N THR A 554 -40.64 -44.38 -9.22
CA THR A 554 -41.07 -45.41 -10.19
C THR A 554 -42.51 -45.31 -10.72
N SER A 555 -42.63 -45.56 -12.03
CA SER A 555 -43.74 -46.23 -12.76
C SER A 555 -45.18 -45.70 -12.69
N THR A 556 -45.59 -45.06 -13.79
CA THR A 556 -46.79 -45.39 -14.60
C THR A 556 -47.99 -46.10 -13.94
N GLY A 557 -49.13 -45.41 -13.89
CA GLY A 557 -50.47 -45.97 -13.71
C GLY A 557 -51.50 -45.08 -14.41
N ALA A 558 -52.50 -45.66 -15.08
CA ALA A 558 -53.37 -44.94 -16.01
C ALA A 558 -54.66 -44.38 -15.37
N GLY A 559 -55.28 -43.38 -16.01
CA GLY A 559 -56.75 -43.37 -16.16
C GLY A 559 -57.53 -42.10 -15.76
N ALA A 560 -58.44 -41.74 -16.67
CA ALA A 560 -59.77 -41.14 -16.45
C ALA A 560 -59.93 -39.63 -16.09
N ILE A 561 -60.40 -38.86 -17.10
CA ILE A 561 -61.71 -38.17 -17.19
C ILE A 561 -62.16 -37.30 -15.97
N GLY A 562 -62.53 -36.02 -16.18
CA GLY A 562 -63.27 -35.31 -15.11
C GLY A 562 -63.67 -33.82 -15.15
N ASN A 563 -63.92 -33.19 -16.31
CA ASN A 563 -64.90 -32.10 -16.55
C ASN A 563 -65.22 -30.97 -15.51
N GLY A 564 -65.08 -29.69 -15.92
CA GLY A 564 -65.90 -28.52 -15.53
C GLY A 564 -65.52 -27.70 -14.27
N SER A 565 -66.00 -26.46 -14.05
CA SER A 565 -66.56 -25.42 -14.96
C SER A 565 -66.93 -24.11 -14.20
N GLY A 566 -66.57 -22.93 -14.73
CA GLY A 566 -67.10 -21.59 -14.39
C GLY A 566 -66.63 -20.94 -13.06
N SER A 567 -66.94 -19.67 -12.75
CA SER A 567 -67.20 -18.46 -13.58
C SER A 567 -67.49 -17.22 -12.69
N GLY A 568 -66.81 -16.09 -12.92
CA GLY A 568 -67.13 -14.76 -12.34
C GLY A 568 -66.90 -14.58 -10.82
N SER A 569 -67.02 -13.39 -10.22
CA SER A 569 -66.93 -12.00 -10.73
C SER A 569 -67.08 -11.01 -9.57
N SER A 570 -66.26 -9.94 -9.53
CA SER A 570 -66.49 -8.61 -8.90
C SER A 570 -67.12 -8.48 -7.49
N GLY A 571 -66.47 -7.73 -6.59
CA GLY A 571 -67.14 -7.21 -5.39
C GLY A 571 -66.26 -6.41 -4.42
N THR A 572 -66.34 -5.08 -4.45
CA THR A 572 -65.80 -4.16 -3.43
C THR A 572 -66.78 -3.95 -2.28
N ALA A 573 -66.33 -3.99 -1.02
CA ALA A 573 -66.92 -3.20 0.07
C ALA A 573 -66.01 -3.13 1.32
N THR A 574 -65.88 -1.93 1.87
CA THR A 574 -65.28 -1.63 3.18
C THR A 574 -66.25 -1.96 4.31
N LEU A 575 -65.78 -2.42 5.48
CA LEU A 575 -66.25 -1.93 6.80
C LEU A 575 -65.42 -2.50 7.97
N SER A 576 -65.35 -1.72 9.05
CA SER A 576 -64.65 -1.98 10.30
C SER A 576 -65.54 -2.65 11.35
N ALA A 577 -65.00 -3.56 12.18
CA ALA A 577 -65.21 -3.57 13.64
C ALA A 577 -64.41 -4.66 14.38
N THR A 578 -63.60 -4.21 15.34
CA THR A 578 -63.18 -4.85 16.60
C THR A 578 -63.72 -6.24 17.00
N SER A 579 -62.81 -7.13 17.42
CA SER A 579 -62.82 -7.61 18.83
C SER A 579 -61.43 -8.07 19.28
N SER A 580 -61.18 -7.96 20.60
CA SER A 580 -59.89 -8.08 21.28
C SER A 580 -59.70 -9.44 21.96
N TYR A 581 -58.45 -9.81 22.30
CA TYR A 581 -58.13 -10.08 23.71
C TYR A 581 -56.63 -9.97 24.06
N ASN A 582 -56.37 -9.60 25.32
CA ASN A 582 -55.04 -9.30 25.87
C ASN A 582 -54.29 -10.53 26.41
N ARG A 583 -52.96 -10.39 26.53
CA ARG A 583 -52.34 -10.51 27.88
C ARG A 583 -51.10 -9.62 27.99
N ALA A 584 -50.99 -8.90 29.11
CA ALA A 584 -49.89 -8.01 29.43
C ALA A 584 -49.43 -8.21 30.87
N CYS A 585 -48.19 -7.82 31.17
CA CYS A 585 -47.72 -7.38 32.48
C CYS A 585 -46.81 -6.15 32.23
N THR A 586 -47.24 -4.89 32.39
CA THR A 586 -47.38 -4.11 33.65
C THR A 586 -46.11 -4.06 34.50
N ASN A 587 -45.61 -2.91 34.99
CA ASN A 587 -46.22 -1.56 35.06
C ASN A 587 -45.20 -0.43 35.38
N LYS A 588 -45.46 0.78 34.84
CA LYS A 588 -45.30 2.13 35.47
C LYS A 588 -43.90 2.64 35.92
N SER A 589 -43.57 3.94 35.92
CA SER A 589 -44.28 5.17 35.46
C SER A 589 -43.31 6.38 35.41
N LYS A 590 -43.56 7.35 34.50
CA LYS A 590 -43.00 8.72 34.57
C LYS A 590 -43.87 9.63 35.48
N PRO A 591 -43.42 10.86 35.82
CA PRO A 591 -43.90 12.00 35.03
C PRO A 591 -42.83 13.08 34.72
N LYS A 592 -43.19 14.01 33.81
CA LYS A 592 -42.47 15.28 33.52
C LYS A 592 -42.88 16.36 34.54
N LEU A 593 -42.03 17.37 34.81
CA LEU A 593 -42.23 18.76 34.35
C LEU A 593 -40.98 19.64 34.59
N SER A 594 -41.10 20.95 34.32
CA SER A 594 -40.03 21.88 33.93
C SER A 594 -39.74 23.01 34.94
N THR A 595 -38.85 23.92 34.52
CA THR A 595 -38.80 25.37 34.82
C THR A 595 -37.99 25.89 36.03
N ALA A 596 -36.73 26.24 35.74
CA ALA A 596 -36.12 27.59 35.83
C ALA A 596 -35.76 28.29 37.17
N LEU A 597 -34.76 29.19 37.01
CA LEU A 597 -34.38 30.40 37.78
C LEU A 597 -33.26 30.37 38.86
N SER A 598 -32.10 30.88 38.41
CA SER A 598 -31.31 32.00 38.99
C SER A 598 -30.55 31.89 40.34
N ALA A 599 -29.22 31.77 40.19
CA ALA A 599 -28.22 32.84 40.45
C ALA A 599 -27.51 33.02 41.83
N THR A 600 -26.25 33.46 41.70
CA THR A 600 -25.32 34.12 42.66
C THR A 600 -24.57 33.28 43.71
N GLY A 601 -23.24 33.48 43.78
CA GLY A 601 -22.64 34.02 45.01
C GLY A 601 -21.44 33.33 45.69
N TYR A 602 -20.22 33.60 45.21
CA TYR A 602 -19.01 33.92 46.01
C TYR A 602 -18.27 32.93 46.94
N SER A 603 -16.95 32.83 46.64
CA SER A 603 -15.76 32.80 47.53
C SER A 603 -15.33 31.57 48.37
N SER A 604 -14.01 31.38 48.35
CA SER A 604 -13.16 30.44 49.10
C SER A 604 -13.11 30.69 50.63
N PRO A 605 -12.47 29.80 51.42
CA PRO A 605 -11.05 30.05 51.73
C PRO A 605 -10.13 28.81 51.77
N THR A 606 -8.83 29.07 51.90
CA THR A 606 -7.72 28.14 52.20
C THR A 606 -7.78 27.66 53.69
N THR A 607 -6.96 26.75 54.26
CA THR A 607 -5.48 26.66 54.25
C THR A 607 -4.94 25.43 55.04
N PHE A 608 -3.71 24.98 54.72
CA PHE A 608 -2.66 24.25 55.51
C PHE A 608 -2.89 22.93 56.31
N ALA A 609 -2.06 21.91 56.00
CA ALA A 609 -0.93 21.38 56.84
C ALA A 609 -0.26 20.17 56.12
N THR A 610 0.92 20.26 55.48
CA THR A 610 2.33 20.26 55.98
C THR A 610 2.85 18.98 56.66
N GLY A 611 3.85 18.34 56.04
CA GLY A 611 4.65 17.24 56.58
C GLY A 611 5.91 16.97 55.73
N ILE A 612 7.01 17.67 56.04
CA ILE A 612 8.33 17.61 55.37
C ILE A 612 9.20 16.56 56.13
N TYR A 613 10.15 15.83 55.53
CA TYR A 613 11.58 16.20 55.45
C TYR A 613 12.40 15.33 54.48
N ASN A 614 13.41 15.98 53.90
CA ASN A 614 14.43 15.47 53.00
C ASN A 614 15.80 15.56 53.70
N THR A 615 16.71 14.59 53.53
CA THR A 615 18.11 14.71 53.99
C THR A 615 19.09 14.06 53.00
N THR A 616 20.26 14.69 52.89
CA THR A 616 21.29 14.44 51.86
C THR A 616 22.52 13.67 52.37
N SER A 617 23.07 12.81 51.50
CA SER A 617 24.50 12.41 51.36
C SER A 617 25.37 12.05 52.57
N LEU A 618 26.13 10.94 52.48
CA LEU A 618 27.61 10.95 52.38
C LEU A 618 28.21 9.53 52.17
N LEU A 619 29.51 9.46 51.86
CA LEU A 619 30.25 8.27 51.39
C LEU A 619 30.67 7.29 52.51
N SER A 620 30.93 6.00 52.17
CA SER A 620 32.31 5.43 52.14
C SER A 620 32.44 3.87 52.10
N SER A 621 33.47 3.42 51.37
CA SER A 621 34.33 2.22 51.56
C SER A 621 33.78 0.81 51.91
N SER A 622 33.89 -0.10 50.91
CA SER A 622 34.57 -1.43 50.93
C SER A 622 34.64 -2.32 52.19
N THR A 623 34.29 -3.62 52.04
CA THR A 623 35.06 -4.77 52.61
C THR A 623 34.68 -6.14 52.01
N SER A 624 35.49 -7.17 52.27
CA SER A 624 35.54 -8.48 51.58
C SER A 624 36.14 -9.58 52.52
N VAL A 625 36.17 -10.89 52.24
CA VAL A 625 36.11 -11.59 50.93
C VAL A 625 35.15 -12.79 50.80
N PRO A 626 35.39 -14.01 51.37
CA PRO A 626 35.30 -15.18 50.48
C PRO A 626 34.36 -16.30 50.94
N TYR A 627 34.04 -17.24 50.03
CA TYR A 627 34.42 -18.67 50.18
C TYR A 627 34.34 -19.43 48.85
N THR A 628 35.03 -20.57 48.76
CA THR A 628 35.55 -21.16 47.51
C THR A 628 34.97 -22.53 47.10
N HIS A 629 35.02 -22.77 45.79
CA HIS A 629 35.04 -24.05 45.04
C HIS A 629 34.83 -25.41 45.74
N ALA A 630 34.06 -26.26 45.06
CA ALA A 630 34.39 -27.67 44.86
C ALA A 630 34.18 -28.06 43.39
N THR A 631 35.17 -28.72 42.78
CA THR A 631 35.14 -29.22 41.39
C THR A 631 34.72 -30.70 41.35
N SER A 632 33.97 -31.09 40.32
CA SER A 632 33.72 -32.49 39.97
C SER A 632 33.95 -32.67 38.47
N ILE A 633 34.99 -33.42 38.12
CA ILE A 633 35.34 -33.73 36.73
C ILE A 633 34.69 -35.05 36.36
N LEU A 634 33.75 -35.03 35.42
CA LEU A 634 33.36 -36.20 34.64
C LEU A 634 33.36 -35.82 33.16
N ALA A 635 34.38 -36.28 32.45
CA ALA A 635 34.44 -36.15 31.00
C ALA A 635 33.37 -37.06 30.37
N HIS A 636 32.49 -36.47 29.56
CA HIS A 636 31.71 -37.19 28.56
C HIS A 636 31.89 -36.49 27.22
N SER A 637 32.47 -37.21 26.27
CA SER A 637 32.65 -36.76 24.89
C SER A 637 31.32 -36.82 24.15
N SER A 638 30.66 -35.67 23.96
CA SER A 638 29.53 -35.54 23.03
C SER A 638 29.97 -34.77 21.78
N SER A 639 30.11 -35.49 20.68
CA SER A 639 30.35 -34.92 19.36
C SER A 639 29.14 -34.08 18.93
N THR A 640 29.29 -32.77 18.86
CA THR A 640 28.30 -31.87 18.28
C THR A 640 28.27 -32.03 16.76
N SER A 641 27.36 -32.86 16.27
CA SER A 641 27.04 -32.94 14.85
C SER A 641 26.36 -31.64 14.41
N THR A 642 27.11 -30.75 13.76
CA THR A 642 26.57 -29.57 13.09
C THR A 642 25.67 -30.02 11.93
N SER A 643 24.35 -29.90 12.10
CA SER A 643 23.40 -30.09 11.00
C SER A 643 23.40 -28.87 10.08
N SER A 644 24.46 -28.73 9.29
CA SER A 644 24.46 -27.83 8.14
C SER A 644 23.42 -28.31 7.13
N LEU A 645 22.39 -27.50 6.88
CA LEU A 645 21.60 -27.63 5.66
C LEU A 645 22.56 -27.60 4.46
N PRO A 646 22.37 -28.45 3.44
CA PRO A 646 23.24 -28.44 2.27
C PRO A 646 23.10 -27.09 1.57
N ASN A 647 24.21 -26.36 1.43
CA ASN A 647 24.28 -25.25 0.48
C ASN A 647 23.88 -25.80 -0.90
N PRO A 648 22.99 -25.12 -1.66
CA PRO A 648 22.73 -25.50 -3.04
C PRO A 648 24.07 -25.51 -3.77
N THR A 649 24.44 -26.65 -4.34
CA THR A 649 25.70 -26.78 -5.06
C THR A 649 25.61 -25.87 -6.29
N PRO A 650 26.52 -24.89 -6.47
CA PRO A 650 26.41 -23.94 -7.56
C PRO A 650 26.48 -24.69 -8.89
N THR A 651 25.39 -24.63 -9.65
CA THR A 651 25.38 -25.11 -11.03
C THR A 651 26.46 -24.36 -11.80
N SER A 652 27.30 -25.10 -12.53
CA SER A 652 28.48 -24.56 -13.20
C SER A 652 28.12 -23.38 -14.11
N GLY A 653 28.40 -22.16 -13.66
CA GLY A 653 28.12 -20.91 -14.36
C GLY A 653 27.30 -19.86 -13.62
N SER A 654 26.65 -20.17 -12.49
CA SER A 654 25.86 -19.17 -11.74
C SER A 654 26.75 -18.07 -11.14
N THR A 655 26.33 -16.81 -11.26
CA THR A 655 27.01 -15.64 -10.67
C THR A 655 26.09 -14.91 -9.69
N ASN A 656 26.68 -14.26 -8.69
CA ASN A 656 25.94 -13.33 -7.85
C ASN A 656 25.87 -11.95 -8.53
N GLN A 657 24.68 -11.38 -8.63
CA GLN A 657 24.46 -10.02 -9.11
C GLN A 657 23.66 -9.21 -8.10
N THR A 658 24.00 -7.93 -7.97
CA THR A 658 23.33 -7.00 -7.06
C THR A 658 22.29 -6.19 -7.83
N TYR A 659 21.07 -6.19 -7.31
CA TYR A 659 19.93 -5.47 -7.84
C TYR A 659 19.39 -4.49 -6.80
N ILE A 660 18.60 -3.52 -7.27
CA ILE A 660 17.81 -2.62 -6.44
C ILE A 660 16.33 -2.78 -6.77
N ARG A 661 15.51 -2.93 -5.74
CA ARG A 661 14.04 -2.94 -5.85
C ARG A 661 13.48 -1.72 -5.13
N ILE A 662 12.52 -1.04 -5.75
CA ILE A 662 11.83 0.11 -5.19
C ILE A 662 10.47 -0.38 -4.68
N LEU A 663 10.16 -0.04 -3.43
CA LEU A 663 8.87 -0.27 -2.81
C LEU A 663 8.21 1.07 -2.49
N ILE A 664 6.93 1.19 -2.79
CA ILE A 664 6.11 2.39 -2.57
C ILE A 664 4.89 1.93 -1.76
N ASN A 665 4.77 2.38 -0.50
CA ASN A 665 3.84 1.82 0.49
C ASN A 665 3.80 0.28 0.46
N ASP A 666 4.99 -0.34 0.49
CA ASP A 666 5.25 -1.78 0.40
C ASP A 666 4.88 -2.49 -0.92
N ALA A 667 4.25 -1.82 -1.90
CA ALA A 667 4.06 -2.34 -3.27
C ALA A 667 5.32 -2.17 -4.13
N VAL A 668 5.62 -3.13 -5.03
CA VAL A 668 6.79 -3.05 -5.93
C VAL A 668 6.51 -2.09 -7.08
N TYR A 669 7.35 -1.06 -7.24
CA TYR A 669 7.35 -0.19 -8.41
C TYR A 669 8.58 -0.46 -9.28
N VAL A 670 8.37 -0.47 -10.61
CA VAL A 670 9.41 -0.77 -11.59
C VAL A 670 10.01 0.51 -12.16
N VAL A 671 11.29 0.43 -12.55
CA VAL A 671 11.96 1.48 -13.31
C VAL A 671 11.77 1.17 -14.79
N PRO A 672 11.07 1.99 -15.60
CA PRO A 672 10.71 1.64 -16.98
C PRO A 672 11.89 1.30 -17.90
N SER A 673 13.07 1.86 -17.61
CA SER A 673 14.31 1.63 -18.35
C SER A 673 15.13 0.41 -17.86
N CYS A 674 14.73 -0.25 -16.76
CA CYS A 674 15.55 -1.25 -16.10
C CYS A 674 14.71 -2.19 -15.20
N GLN A 675 14.37 -3.38 -15.72
CA GLN A 675 13.43 -4.31 -15.07
C GLN A 675 13.76 -5.79 -15.28
N ASP A 676 14.96 -6.12 -15.78
CA ASP A 676 15.34 -7.48 -16.18
C ASP A 676 15.83 -8.36 -15.01
N GLY A 677 15.88 -7.81 -13.79
CA GLY A 677 16.27 -8.53 -12.58
C GLY A 677 15.12 -9.31 -11.91
N PRO A 678 15.44 -10.20 -10.96
CA PRO A 678 14.44 -10.98 -10.22
C PRO A 678 13.37 -10.09 -9.56
N GLY A 679 12.09 -10.44 -9.73
CA GLY A 679 10.98 -9.60 -9.23
C GLY A 679 10.87 -8.23 -9.91
N ARG A 680 11.34 -8.11 -11.17
CA ARG A 680 11.43 -6.87 -11.96
C ARG A 680 12.28 -5.78 -11.31
N SER A 681 13.27 -6.17 -10.51
CA SER A 681 14.28 -5.27 -9.94
C SER A 681 15.26 -4.76 -11.01
N CYS A 682 15.87 -3.61 -10.78
CA CYS A 682 16.89 -3.05 -11.67
C CYS A 682 18.31 -3.51 -11.28
N LEU A 683 19.21 -3.75 -12.23
CA LEU A 683 20.61 -4.05 -11.92
C LEU A 683 21.26 -2.83 -11.26
N MET A 684 21.99 -3.02 -10.15
CA MET A 684 22.48 -1.90 -9.32
C MET A 684 23.34 -0.91 -10.13
N SER A 685 24.18 -1.39 -11.04
CA SER A 685 25.00 -0.53 -11.91
C SER A 685 24.19 0.29 -12.92
N GLU A 686 23.06 -0.25 -13.39
CA GLU A 686 22.17 0.45 -14.33
C GLU A 686 21.35 1.51 -13.60
N TYR A 687 20.91 1.24 -12.37
CA TYR A 687 20.23 2.25 -11.55
C TYR A 687 21.17 3.39 -11.11
N VAL A 688 22.42 3.07 -10.74
CA VAL A 688 23.45 4.09 -10.49
C VAL A 688 23.61 4.99 -11.72
N ALA A 689 23.78 4.41 -12.90
CA ALA A 689 23.93 5.18 -14.15
C ALA A 689 22.68 6.02 -14.48
N LEU A 690 21.47 5.51 -14.20
CA LEU A 690 20.23 6.27 -14.36
C LEU A 690 20.21 7.49 -13.44
N VAL A 691 20.51 7.33 -12.14
CA VAL A 691 20.50 8.43 -11.17
C VAL A 691 21.60 9.45 -11.48
N GLU A 692 22.81 9.00 -11.85
CA GLU A 692 23.88 9.88 -12.33
C GLU A 692 23.46 10.68 -13.57
N SER A 693 22.77 10.05 -14.53
CA SER A 693 22.27 10.73 -15.73
C SER A 693 21.21 11.80 -15.40
N LYS A 694 20.35 11.54 -14.41
CA LYS A 694 19.35 12.52 -13.92
C LYS A 694 20.02 13.69 -13.20
N VAL A 695 21.03 13.44 -12.37
CA VAL A 695 21.84 14.49 -11.74
C VAL A 695 22.54 15.36 -12.79
N ALA A 696 23.14 14.75 -13.82
CA ALA A 696 23.75 15.48 -14.92
C ALA A 696 22.73 16.32 -15.71
N ALA A 697 21.55 15.77 -16.00
CA ALA A 697 20.45 16.47 -16.67
C ALA A 697 19.79 17.56 -15.81
N ALA A 698 19.96 17.52 -14.48
CA ALA A 698 19.53 18.58 -13.58
C ALA A 698 20.44 19.82 -13.62
N GLY A 699 21.69 19.68 -14.07
CA GLY A 699 22.69 20.75 -14.09
C GLY A 699 23.08 21.24 -12.69
N ASP A 700 23.72 22.40 -12.61
CA ASP A 700 24.08 22.98 -11.29
C ASP A 700 22.84 23.49 -10.55
N LEU A 701 22.39 22.72 -9.57
CA LEU A 701 21.30 23.07 -8.68
C LEU A 701 21.60 24.31 -7.82
N ARG A 702 22.86 24.68 -7.54
CA ARG A 702 23.17 25.93 -6.83
C ARG A 702 22.78 27.14 -7.67
N THR A 703 23.16 27.12 -8.95
CA THR A 703 22.79 28.13 -9.94
C THR A 703 21.28 28.15 -10.16
N ARG A 704 20.64 26.98 -10.35
CA ARG A 704 19.18 26.90 -10.57
C ARG A 704 18.35 27.31 -9.36
N CYS A 705 18.87 27.19 -8.15
CA CYS A 705 18.27 27.73 -6.93
C CYS A 705 18.61 29.21 -6.66
N ASN A 706 19.47 29.85 -7.46
CA ASN A 706 20.02 31.20 -7.21
C ASN A 706 20.68 31.34 -5.82
N VAL A 707 21.52 30.37 -5.45
CA VAL A 707 22.26 30.39 -4.18
C VAL A 707 23.37 31.44 -4.25
N THR A 708 23.15 32.58 -3.59
CA THR A 708 24.10 33.70 -3.50
C THR A 708 24.99 33.66 -2.25
N ASN A 709 24.67 32.82 -1.27
CA ASN A 709 25.43 32.74 -0.02
C ASN A 709 26.80 32.10 -0.26
N THR A 710 27.88 32.85 0.00
CA THR A 710 29.27 32.40 -0.21
C THR A 710 29.73 31.37 0.81
N ALA A 711 29.01 31.18 1.93
CA ALA A 711 29.27 30.10 2.89
C ALA A 711 28.66 28.76 2.45
N SER A 712 27.78 28.74 1.44
CA SER A 712 27.18 27.51 0.93
C SER A 712 28.15 26.71 0.04
N PRO A 713 28.21 25.38 0.20
CA PRO A 713 29.23 24.52 -0.40
C PRO A 713 29.12 24.53 -1.92
N THR A 714 30.25 24.46 -2.61
CA THR A 714 30.30 24.36 -4.09
C THR A 714 30.01 22.95 -4.59
N VAL A 715 30.26 21.92 -3.76
CA VAL A 715 29.93 20.52 -4.03
C VAL A 715 28.78 20.12 -3.13
N LEU A 716 27.67 19.69 -3.73
CA LEU A 716 26.48 19.23 -3.00
C LEU A 716 26.73 17.80 -2.52
N LYS A 717 26.58 17.54 -1.21
CA LYS A 717 26.92 16.24 -0.63
C LYS A 717 25.77 15.22 -0.65
N GLY A 718 24.52 15.67 -0.80
CA GLY A 718 23.32 14.83 -0.80
C GLY A 718 22.89 14.38 0.59
N ALA A 719 23.71 13.55 1.24
CA ALA A 719 23.34 12.88 2.48
C ALA A 719 24.57 12.50 3.35
N SER A 720 25.54 13.40 3.53
CA SER A 720 26.72 13.11 4.35
C SER A 720 26.40 12.94 5.84
N PHE A 721 25.24 13.43 6.28
CA PHE A 721 24.71 13.18 7.62
C PHE A 721 24.50 11.70 7.97
N PHE A 722 24.52 10.77 7.00
CA PHE A 722 24.56 9.33 7.30
C PHE A 722 25.91 8.88 7.89
N THR A 723 27.03 9.50 7.47
CA THR A 723 28.40 9.08 7.82
C THR A 723 29.18 10.11 8.61
N ASN A 724 28.73 11.37 8.67
CA ASN A 724 29.30 12.42 9.51
C ASN A 724 28.23 13.00 10.45
N LEU A 725 28.31 12.66 11.73
CA LEU A 725 27.40 13.18 12.77
C LEU A 725 28.02 14.35 13.56
N ALA A 726 29.13 14.92 13.08
CA ALA A 726 29.79 16.08 13.69
C ALA A 726 29.35 17.44 13.07
N ASP A 727 28.55 17.40 12.01
CA ASP A 727 28.08 18.61 11.32
C ASP A 727 27.13 19.44 12.21
N SER A 728 27.32 20.76 12.23
CA SER A 728 26.74 21.66 13.25
C SER A 728 25.22 21.89 13.15
N TRP A 729 24.60 21.46 12.05
CA TRP A 729 23.15 21.49 11.85
C TRP A 729 22.47 20.16 12.26
N LEU A 730 23.23 19.22 12.81
CA LEU A 730 22.73 17.94 13.31
C LEU A 730 22.55 17.99 14.83
N ALA A 731 21.48 17.37 15.32
CA ALA A 731 21.20 17.22 16.75
C ALA A 731 20.84 15.77 17.08
N GLN A 732 21.23 15.30 18.27
CA GLN A 732 20.83 13.99 18.78
C GLN A 732 19.53 14.13 19.59
N VAL A 733 18.56 13.29 19.28
CA VAL A 733 17.25 13.22 19.92
C VAL A 733 17.01 11.81 20.45
N ALA A 734 16.51 11.72 21.68
CA ALA A 734 16.19 10.44 22.32
C ALA A 734 14.89 9.84 21.76
N PRO A 735 14.76 8.49 21.68
CA PRO A 735 13.58 7.82 21.13
C PRO A 735 12.25 8.07 21.81
#